data_AF-A0AAW9TCH6-F1
#
_entry.id   AF-A0AAW9TCH6-F1
#
_cell.length_a   1.000
_cell.length_b   1.000
_cell.length_c   1.000
_cell.angle_alpha   90.00
_cell.angle_beta   90.00
_cell.angle_gamma   90.00
#
_symmetry.space_group_name_H-M   'P 1'
#
loop_
_entity.id
_entity.type
_entity.pdbx_description
1 polymer ?
#
loop_
_entity_poly.entity_id
_entity_poly.type
_entity_poly.pdbx_seq_one_letter_code
_entity_poly.pdbx_strand_id
1 'polypeptide(L)'
;MKNKILYGIIAFVMGIFMTGCSDDDYSISNTPLLTDESVTTGSADVTVTSATFHGTVKGLEEQNASAYALGFYYGKSEDNLSEKVAASGSNEFQATVSGMPGDVVYYQAYVTLQGRVTYKGSVQSAIMTDAKAITGEPKDLTANSVILTGKLEKAPQEATSGIVISGAEGSEKVRAGVRIVAAGINDNYEIKAEGLLPNTTYHYTAYLDLGNGTVYGEDRTFTTAPADFNPDTDLVDLGLSTKWAKYNVGATDEKQLGGLFGFGDMTGFQTSINLEDYASADIYKTDRDVANKVYGSWVTMPTIDEFEELFTECKKEWVEDTENHVAGYKFTGPNGNSIFLPAAGTRTQGNVSGEGLNGYYLSGSINATDNRFAMAYNFDQNSSRRTTTPVYQALAIRPVSVAKNVKFVKEKLYNTWEFDLKPDESHYKFVGPVFFYGKDASWASYTNNQPVVGETTGWDAEYANIKSWAITDPSHCNGTMTFYQDKDGNDKVKVHQVQADGSYKDSEGTFTVDEKNKTITMTIDPLNAVEYIGGITRTDETKIKVMSLSDEALQLGVIRSSDGQLMIYNYVTSDVKNGYVAKLTAWGDGGNWDGATTVVSGGSKAVGQYTVKLETTEARTNGKVYVLDLEGFAAKYPKALVRIDAIKADGQDLKFDANKFHYGDIEDNGNYRIELFNIWGSGTAQNSPFRASGGPGDAGEPALAFNKTLEVTFTVVSTTSDGTGVYTPTFNAVRGWGEGEAQLWGYNDGSTLKVVKSDKGQYSLENNQFDMTYEGSGFEGGTIMTFIEFADLYGFFPGTHSTLDEFYLDGQAVSYDKSKVVDANENPKYRLELFNCYGATKDNCAFGVKDGDLMRELGFNKSMRAKFTVHSLFAVPQW
;
A
#
# COMPACT_ATOMS: atom_id res chain seq x y z
N MET A 1 -28.15 -41.80 -16.06
CA MET A 1 -27.46 -43.12 -16.08
C MET A 1 -26.37 -43.06 -17.13
N LYS A 2 -25.12 -43.39 -16.73
CA LYS A 2 -24.05 -44.14 -17.47
C LYS A 2 -23.84 -43.86 -18.97
N ASN A 3 -22.65 -43.84 -19.57
CA ASN A 3 -21.22 -43.78 -19.22
C ASN A 3 -20.49 -44.04 -20.55
N LYS A 4 -19.43 -43.26 -20.88
CA LYS A 4 -18.22 -43.66 -21.66
C LYS A 4 -18.41 -44.01 -23.17
N ILE A 5 -17.48 -43.71 -24.09
CA ILE A 5 -16.18 -44.38 -24.31
C ILE A 5 -15.38 -43.75 -25.48
N LEU A 6 -14.05 -43.66 -25.31
CA LEU A 6 -12.88 -43.67 -26.24
C LEU A 6 -12.76 -42.61 -27.37
N TYR A 7 -11.68 -41.82 -27.45
CA TYR A 7 -10.28 -42.17 -27.85
C TYR A 7 -10.15 -42.90 -29.19
N GLY A 8 -9.31 -42.35 -30.07
CA GLY A 8 -8.51 -43.16 -31.01
C GLY A 8 -8.77 -42.90 -32.49
N ILE A 9 -8.02 -41.95 -33.05
CA ILE A 9 -7.18 -42.09 -34.25
C ILE A 9 -7.67 -43.10 -35.30
N ILE A 10 -7.89 -42.61 -36.52
CA ILE A 10 -7.45 -43.13 -37.83
C ILE A 10 -8.35 -42.42 -38.85
N ALA A 11 -7.87 -41.28 -39.35
CA ALA A 11 -7.17 -41.21 -40.61
C ALA A 11 -8.13 -41.15 -41.81
N PHE A 12 -7.85 -40.13 -42.61
CA PHE A 12 -7.73 -40.29 -44.05
C PHE A 12 -9.01 -40.24 -44.87
N VAL A 13 -9.37 -39.02 -45.30
CA VAL A 13 -9.75 -38.81 -46.69
C VAL A 13 -9.01 -37.58 -47.21
N MET A 14 -7.85 -37.84 -47.83
CA MET A 14 -7.40 -37.15 -49.05
C MET A 14 -8.64 -36.86 -49.91
N GLY A 15 -8.91 -35.68 -50.41
CA GLY A 15 -8.02 -34.58 -50.72
C GLY A 15 -8.70 -33.80 -51.83
N ILE A 16 -8.61 -32.47 -51.74
CA ILE A 16 -8.42 -31.54 -52.85
C ILE A 16 -9.56 -31.49 -53.88
N PHE A 17 -10.24 -30.35 -53.99
CA PHE A 17 -10.20 -29.57 -55.23
C PHE A 17 -10.60 -28.09 -55.01
N MET A 18 -9.65 -27.25 -55.42
CA MET A 18 -9.76 -25.92 -56.00
C MET A 18 -10.26 -24.74 -55.14
N THR A 19 -9.25 -23.94 -54.79
CA THR A 19 -9.24 -22.48 -54.69
C THR A 19 -10.37 -21.75 -55.42
N GLY A 20 -11.26 -21.14 -54.65
CA GLY A 20 -11.87 -19.85 -54.97
C GLY A 20 -11.43 -18.86 -53.88
N CYS A 21 -10.82 -17.74 -54.27
CA CYS A 21 -10.53 -16.66 -53.34
C CYS A 21 -11.83 -16.13 -52.73
N SER A 22 -11.92 -16.13 -51.41
CA SER A 22 -12.65 -15.10 -50.66
C SER A 22 -11.86 -14.79 -49.40
N ASP A 23 -11.55 -13.51 -49.25
CA ASP A 23 -10.98 -12.87 -48.08
C ASP A 23 -11.75 -13.17 -46.78
N ASP A 24 -11.03 -12.97 -45.67
CA ASP A 24 -11.45 -12.81 -44.27
C ASP A 24 -11.79 -14.13 -43.53
N ASP A 25 -11.11 -14.53 -42.44
CA ASP A 25 -10.57 -13.76 -41.33
C ASP A 25 -9.18 -14.26 -40.89
N TYR A 26 -8.14 -13.42 -41.04
CA TYR A 26 -6.95 -13.54 -40.18
C TYR A 26 -7.17 -12.60 -39.00
N SER A 27 -7.42 -13.15 -37.82
CA SER A 27 -7.18 -12.41 -36.58
C SER A 27 -5.68 -12.16 -36.49
N ILE A 28 -5.24 -10.99 -36.96
CA ILE A 28 -3.88 -10.51 -36.75
C ILE A 28 -3.73 -10.31 -35.25
N SER A 29 -2.98 -11.18 -34.59
CA SER A 29 -2.51 -10.92 -33.24
C SER A 29 -1.60 -9.68 -33.30
N ASN A 30 -2.07 -8.57 -32.71
CA ASN A 30 -1.29 -7.34 -32.60
C ASN A 30 -0.21 -7.41 -31.50
N THR A 31 -0.13 -8.53 -30.77
CA THR A 31 0.91 -8.77 -29.77
C THR A 31 2.11 -9.44 -30.45
N PRO A 32 3.31 -8.83 -30.42
CA PRO A 32 4.53 -9.43 -30.96
C PRO A 32 4.80 -10.79 -30.30
N LEU A 33 5.11 -11.81 -31.10
CA LEU A 33 5.46 -13.14 -30.59
C LEU A 33 6.76 -13.13 -29.77
N LEU A 34 7.73 -12.30 -30.18
CA LEU A 34 8.98 -12.07 -29.48
C LEU A 34 9.25 -10.56 -29.44
N THR A 35 10.01 -10.14 -28.42
CA THR A 35 10.66 -8.85 -28.28
C THR A 35 12.17 -9.05 -28.18
N ASP A 36 12.96 -7.98 -28.22
CA ASP A 36 14.41 -8.09 -28.01
C ASP A 36 14.76 -8.66 -26.62
N GLU A 37 13.91 -8.44 -25.61
CA GLU A 37 14.03 -9.01 -24.26
C GLU A 37 13.72 -10.51 -24.20
N SER A 38 13.19 -11.09 -25.30
CA SER A 38 12.84 -12.51 -25.34
C SER A 38 14.04 -13.41 -25.56
N VAL A 39 15.21 -12.88 -25.96
CA VAL A 39 16.43 -13.66 -26.24
C VAL A 39 17.53 -13.29 -25.24
N THR A 40 18.05 -14.28 -24.52
CA THR A 40 19.16 -14.09 -23.57
C THR A 40 20.41 -14.79 -24.08
N THR A 41 21.51 -14.05 -24.17
CA THR A 41 22.85 -14.62 -24.36
C THR A 41 23.35 -15.09 -23.00
N GLY A 42 23.53 -16.40 -22.85
CA GLY A 42 24.00 -17.04 -21.64
C GLY A 42 25.53 -17.11 -21.54
N SER A 43 25.99 -17.87 -20.56
CA SER A 43 27.40 -18.11 -20.27
C SER A 43 28.06 -19.04 -21.31
N ALA A 44 29.35 -19.31 -21.15
CA ALA A 44 30.10 -20.22 -22.00
C ALA A 44 30.90 -21.25 -21.18
N ASP A 45 30.88 -22.50 -21.63
CA ASP A 45 31.80 -23.52 -21.13
C ASP A 45 33.03 -23.60 -22.04
N VAL A 46 34.22 -23.38 -21.47
CA VAL A 46 35.46 -23.27 -22.24
C VAL A 46 36.41 -24.44 -21.98
N THR A 47 37.18 -24.75 -23.01
CA THR A 47 38.41 -25.54 -22.93
C THR A 47 39.55 -24.72 -23.52
N VAL A 48 40.77 -25.28 -23.52
CA VAL A 48 41.94 -24.66 -24.17
C VAL A 48 41.76 -24.39 -25.66
N THR A 49 40.79 -25.04 -26.32
CA THR A 49 40.62 -24.96 -27.79
C THR A 49 39.17 -24.83 -28.23
N SER A 50 38.21 -24.68 -27.33
CA SER A 50 36.79 -24.58 -27.68
C SER A 50 35.98 -23.79 -26.67
N ALA A 51 34.93 -23.11 -27.13
CA ALA A 51 33.93 -22.48 -26.27
C ALA A 51 32.54 -22.94 -26.71
N THR A 52 31.74 -23.44 -25.76
CA THR A 52 30.34 -23.79 -25.95
C THR A 52 29.49 -22.67 -25.36
N PHE A 53 28.80 -21.93 -26.21
CA PHE A 53 27.93 -20.83 -25.83
C PHE A 53 26.53 -21.34 -25.48
N HIS A 54 25.93 -20.76 -24.45
CA HIS A 54 24.56 -21.04 -24.02
C HIS A 54 23.64 -19.86 -24.31
N GLY A 55 22.37 -20.14 -24.61
CA GLY A 55 21.38 -19.13 -24.91
C GLY A 55 19.98 -19.62 -24.60
N THR A 56 19.10 -18.69 -24.24
CA THR A 56 17.70 -19.00 -23.95
C THR A 56 16.75 -18.07 -24.70
N VAL A 57 15.53 -18.53 -24.93
CA VAL A 57 14.46 -17.74 -25.55
C VAL A 57 13.09 -18.08 -24.95
N LYS A 58 12.32 -17.05 -24.58
CA LYS A 58 10.93 -17.14 -24.10
C LYS A 58 9.96 -16.93 -25.27
N GLY A 59 8.85 -17.67 -25.35
CA GLY A 59 7.79 -17.43 -26.36
C GLY A 59 7.81 -18.36 -27.58
N LEU A 60 8.67 -19.39 -27.60
CA LEU A 60 8.73 -20.39 -28.69
C LEU A 60 8.00 -21.70 -28.37
N GLU A 61 7.32 -21.80 -27.23
CA GLU A 61 6.82 -23.05 -26.64
C GLU A 61 5.81 -23.79 -27.52
N GLU A 62 5.06 -23.05 -28.35
CA GLU A 62 4.04 -23.59 -29.26
C GLU A 62 4.44 -23.51 -30.74
N GLN A 63 5.67 -23.09 -31.05
CA GLN A 63 6.13 -22.87 -32.42
C GLN A 63 6.83 -24.10 -32.99
N ASN A 64 6.58 -24.38 -34.27
CA ASN A 64 7.28 -25.46 -34.97
C ASN A 64 8.76 -25.10 -35.13
N ALA A 65 9.67 -26.05 -34.89
CA ALA A 65 11.12 -25.84 -35.03
C ALA A 65 11.56 -25.39 -36.44
N SER A 66 10.74 -25.61 -37.48
CA SER A 66 10.99 -25.08 -38.83
C SER A 66 10.61 -23.59 -38.99
N ALA A 67 9.86 -23.02 -38.04
CA ALA A 67 9.40 -21.64 -38.07
C ALA A 67 10.43 -20.64 -37.51
N TYR A 68 11.54 -21.12 -36.95
CA TYR A 68 12.60 -20.28 -36.40
C TYR A 68 13.99 -20.88 -36.61
N ALA A 69 15.03 -20.05 -36.52
CA ALA A 69 16.43 -20.46 -36.51
C ALA A 69 17.14 -19.84 -35.31
N LEU A 70 17.92 -20.66 -34.60
CA LEU A 70 18.68 -20.28 -33.40
C LEU A 70 20.18 -20.31 -33.68
N GLY A 71 20.97 -19.61 -32.88
CA GLY A 71 22.43 -19.68 -32.93
C GLY A 71 23.11 -18.48 -32.31
N PHE A 72 24.38 -18.30 -32.63
CA PHE A 72 25.21 -17.23 -32.11
C PHE A 72 25.95 -16.51 -33.23
N TYR A 73 25.97 -15.18 -33.17
CA TYR A 73 26.99 -14.38 -33.82
C TYR A 73 28.24 -14.37 -32.94
N TYR A 74 29.42 -14.43 -33.52
CA TYR A 74 30.67 -14.36 -32.77
C TYR A 74 31.81 -13.68 -33.54
N GLY A 75 32.83 -13.24 -32.83
CA GLY A 75 33.97 -12.53 -33.41
C GLY A 75 35.09 -12.24 -32.41
N LYS A 76 36.07 -11.44 -32.85
CA LYS A 76 37.27 -11.09 -32.06
C LYS A 76 37.16 -9.77 -31.30
N SER A 77 36.05 -9.04 -31.46
CA SER A 77 35.77 -7.80 -30.73
C SER A 77 34.27 -7.63 -30.52
N GLU A 78 33.89 -6.94 -29.45
CA GLU A 78 32.49 -6.67 -29.07
C GLU A 78 31.68 -6.00 -30.20
N ASP A 79 32.27 -5.04 -30.91
CA ASP A 79 31.61 -4.28 -31.99
C ASP A 79 31.59 -5.01 -33.35
N ASN A 80 32.18 -6.20 -33.47
CA ASN A 80 32.34 -6.88 -34.76
C ASN A 80 32.20 -8.41 -34.65
N LEU A 81 30.95 -8.87 -34.60
CA LEU A 81 30.57 -10.28 -34.61
C LEU A 81 30.32 -10.78 -36.04
N SER A 82 31.41 -10.93 -36.81
CA SER A 82 31.37 -11.24 -38.25
C SER A 82 31.04 -12.70 -38.59
N GLU A 83 31.16 -13.61 -37.62
CA GLU A 83 30.95 -15.04 -37.81
C GLU A 83 29.61 -15.50 -37.20
N LYS A 84 29.12 -16.65 -37.65
CA LYS A 84 27.83 -17.20 -37.22
C LYS A 84 27.91 -18.71 -37.05
N VAL A 85 27.39 -19.22 -35.93
CA VAL A 85 27.23 -20.65 -35.68
C VAL A 85 25.75 -20.95 -35.40
N ALA A 86 25.19 -21.94 -36.11
CA ALA A 86 23.80 -22.35 -35.92
C ALA A 86 23.68 -23.27 -34.69
N ALA A 87 22.58 -23.13 -33.96
CA ALA A 87 22.22 -24.00 -32.85
C ALA A 87 20.87 -24.67 -33.14
N SER A 88 20.64 -25.82 -32.50
CA SER A 88 19.33 -26.48 -32.45
C SER A 88 18.84 -26.50 -31.01
N GLY A 89 17.56 -26.24 -30.81
CA GLY A 89 16.94 -26.20 -29.49
C GLY A 89 15.54 -25.61 -29.58
N SER A 90 14.95 -25.34 -28.42
CA SER A 90 13.71 -24.58 -28.28
C SER A 90 13.94 -23.42 -27.33
N ASN A 91 13.58 -23.58 -26.05
CA ASN A 91 13.70 -22.55 -25.02
C ASN A 91 15.15 -22.36 -24.57
N GLU A 92 15.98 -23.39 -24.72
CA GLU A 92 17.41 -23.38 -24.45
C GLU A 92 18.14 -23.96 -25.67
N PHE A 93 19.29 -23.38 -26.00
CA PHE A 93 20.11 -23.82 -27.13
C PHE A 93 21.59 -23.51 -26.88
N GLN A 94 22.45 -24.30 -27.52
CA GLN A 94 23.90 -24.17 -27.38
C GLN A 94 24.62 -24.39 -28.72
N ALA A 95 25.80 -23.80 -28.86
CA ALA A 95 26.69 -24.05 -29.99
C ALA A 95 28.16 -23.96 -29.58
N THR A 96 29.00 -24.78 -30.20
CA THR A 96 30.44 -24.82 -29.91
C THR A 96 31.25 -24.24 -31.06
N VAL A 97 32.22 -23.39 -30.72
CA VAL A 97 33.24 -22.89 -31.65
C VAL A 97 34.63 -23.37 -31.23
N SER A 98 35.55 -23.47 -32.18
CA SER A 98 36.95 -23.85 -31.94
C SER A 98 37.87 -22.62 -31.98
N GLY A 99 38.95 -22.64 -31.21
CA GLY A 99 39.95 -21.57 -31.14
C GLY A 99 41.32 -22.09 -30.67
N MET A 100 42.25 -21.17 -30.43
CA MET A 100 43.56 -21.45 -29.85
C MET A 100 43.61 -21.08 -28.36
N PRO A 101 44.56 -21.65 -27.57
CA PRO A 101 44.73 -21.28 -26.17
C PRO A 101 44.98 -19.77 -26.01
N GLY A 102 44.22 -19.13 -25.13
CA GLY A 102 44.28 -17.69 -24.87
C GLY A 102 43.43 -16.82 -25.80
N ASP A 103 42.77 -17.39 -26.81
CA ASP A 103 41.86 -16.62 -27.66
C ASP A 103 40.67 -16.09 -26.85
N VAL A 104 40.36 -14.81 -27.03
CA VAL A 104 39.12 -14.19 -26.53
C VAL A 104 38.10 -14.16 -27.67
N VAL A 105 36.90 -14.69 -27.41
CA VAL A 105 35.78 -14.69 -28.34
C VAL A 105 34.62 -13.89 -27.75
N TYR A 106 34.09 -12.97 -28.53
CA TYR A 106 32.85 -12.24 -28.22
C TYR A 106 31.70 -12.92 -28.95
N TYR A 107 30.55 -13.08 -28.30
CA TYR A 107 29.41 -13.81 -28.85
C TYR A 107 28.06 -13.23 -28.42
N GLN A 108 27.04 -13.45 -29.24
CA GLN A 108 25.68 -12.94 -29.03
C GLN A 108 24.65 -13.94 -29.57
N ALA A 109 23.70 -14.35 -28.73
CA ALA A 109 22.60 -15.22 -29.12
C ALA A 109 21.65 -14.51 -30.10
N TYR A 110 21.11 -15.24 -31.07
CA TYR A 110 20.07 -14.76 -31.96
C TYR A 110 18.94 -15.76 -32.16
N VAL A 111 17.75 -15.23 -32.42
CA VAL A 111 16.58 -15.98 -32.87
C VAL A 111 16.00 -15.30 -34.11
N THR A 112 15.94 -16.02 -35.22
CA THR A 112 15.33 -15.53 -36.46
C THR A 112 14.00 -16.21 -36.71
N LEU A 113 12.89 -15.46 -36.67
CA LEU A 113 11.55 -15.96 -36.99
C LEU A 113 11.30 -15.96 -38.50
N GLN A 114 10.90 -17.11 -39.04
CA GLN A 114 10.54 -17.35 -40.44
C GLN A 114 11.57 -16.83 -41.46
N GLY A 115 12.84 -16.70 -41.06
CA GLY A 115 13.90 -16.13 -41.89
C GLY A 115 13.80 -14.62 -42.15
N ARG A 116 12.93 -13.89 -41.42
CA ARG A 116 12.63 -12.47 -41.70
C ARG A 116 13.07 -11.51 -40.59
N VAL A 117 12.70 -11.81 -39.34
CA VAL A 117 12.94 -10.92 -38.20
C VAL A 117 13.91 -11.59 -37.25
N THR A 118 14.98 -10.89 -36.86
CA THR A 118 16.01 -11.42 -35.96
C THR A 118 16.04 -10.62 -34.66
N TYR A 119 15.84 -11.31 -33.56
CA TYR A 119 15.99 -10.81 -32.20
C TYR A 119 17.33 -11.28 -31.65
N LYS A 120 17.95 -10.48 -30.78
CA LYS A 120 19.32 -10.70 -30.30
C LYS A 120 19.42 -10.45 -28.80
N GLY A 121 20.21 -11.27 -28.10
CA GLY A 121 20.57 -11.03 -26.71
C GLY A 121 21.71 -10.01 -26.57
N SER A 122 22.25 -9.84 -25.37
CA SER A 122 23.44 -9.02 -25.11
C SER A 122 24.72 -9.66 -25.67
N VAL A 123 25.78 -8.87 -25.90
CA VAL A 123 27.10 -9.42 -26.26
C VAL A 123 27.80 -9.90 -24.97
N GLN A 124 28.39 -11.09 -25.03
CA GLN A 124 29.16 -11.71 -23.94
C GLN A 124 30.58 -12.06 -24.44
N SER A 125 31.49 -12.39 -23.54
CA SER A 125 32.86 -12.82 -23.89
C SER A 125 33.28 -14.10 -23.18
N ALA A 126 34.16 -14.87 -23.82
CA ALA A 126 34.77 -16.06 -23.28
C ALA A 126 36.26 -16.14 -23.67
N ILE A 127 37.07 -16.73 -22.81
CA ILE A 127 38.51 -16.94 -23.05
C ILE A 127 38.84 -18.44 -23.07
N MET A 128 39.54 -18.89 -24.11
CA MET A 128 39.99 -20.28 -24.25
C MET A 128 41.11 -20.56 -23.25
N THR A 129 40.87 -21.40 -22.24
CA THR A 129 41.79 -21.56 -21.11
C THR A 129 41.79 -22.99 -20.54
N ASP A 130 42.86 -23.37 -19.85
CA ASP A 130 42.92 -24.54 -18.98
C ASP A 130 42.74 -24.22 -17.49
N ALA A 131 42.49 -22.96 -17.15
CA ALA A 131 42.10 -22.55 -15.80
C ALA A 131 40.76 -23.20 -15.43
N LYS A 132 40.63 -23.65 -14.18
CA LYS A 132 39.43 -24.35 -13.69
C LYS A 132 38.99 -23.84 -12.32
N ALA A 133 37.68 -23.78 -12.15
CA ALA A 133 37.02 -23.79 -10.86
C ALA A 133 36.41 -25.17 -10.63
N ILE A 134 36.57 -25.73 -9.43
CA ILE A 134 36.03 -27.03 -9.04
C ILE A 134 35.14 -26.82 -7.82
N THR A 135 33.86 -27.14 -7.96
CA THR A 135 32.87 -27.07 -6.89
C THR A 135 33.07 -28.23 -5.93
N GLY A 136 33.28 -27.95 -4.65
CA GLY A 136 33.44 -28.95 -3.60
C GLY A 136 32.12 -29.37 -2.95
N GLU A 137 32.18 -30.25 -1.95
CA GLU A 137 31.01 -30.68 -1.17
C GLU A 137 30.63 -29.63 -0.10
N PRO A 138 29.33 -29.53 0.27
CA PRO A 138 28.91 -28.66 1.36
C PRO A 138 29.32 -29.26 2.71
N LYS A 139 29.61 -28.38 3.68
CA LYS A 139 29.95 -28.71 5.07
C LYS A 139 29.11 -27.88 6.03
N ASP A 140 29.01 -28.33 7.27
CA ASP A 140 28.37 -27.60 8.38
C ASP A 140 26.98 -27.04 8.01
N LEU A 141 26.19 -27.87 7.34
CA LEU A 141 24.86 -27.53 6.88
C LEU A 141 23.89 -27.41 8.06
N THR A 142 23.27 -26.25 8.20
CA THR A 142 22.24 -25.96 9.20
C THR A 142 20.90 -25.65 8.54
N ALA A 143 19.91 -25.18 9.31
CA ALA A 143 18.66 -24.68 8.76
C ALA A 143 18.82 -23.35 8.00
N ASN A 144 19.88 -22.58 8.27
CA ASN A 144 20.03 -21.21 7.77
C ASN A 144 21.41 -20.87 7.21
N SER A 145 22.36 -21.81 7.27
CA SER A 145 23.72 -21.60 6.78
C SER A 145 24.36 -22.87 6.25
N VAL A 146 25.41 -22.72 5.45
CA VAL A 146 26.27 -23.80 4.97
C VAL A 146 27.68 -23.27 4.71
N ILE A 147 28.69 -24.12 4.82
CA ILE A 147 30.04 -23.84 4.32
C ILE A 147 30.20 -24.54 2.98
N LEU A 148 30.41 -23.76 1.92
CA LEU A 148 30.65 -24.27 0.57
C LEU A 148 32.14 -24.19 0.26
N THR A 149 32.65 -25.21 -0.41
CA THR A 149 34.08 -25.35 -0.68
C THR A 149 34.36 -25.26 -2.18
N GLY A 150 35.50 -24.68 -2.54
CA GLY A 150 35.94 -24.56 -3.93
C GLY A 150 37.43 -24.81 -4.05
N LYS A 151 37.84 -25.29 -5.23
CA LYS A 151 39.25 -25.48 -5.59
C LYS A 151 39.53 -24.83 -6.94
N LEU A 152 40.68 -24.18 -7.07
CA LEU A 152 41.14 -23.59 -8.32
C LEU A 152 42.32 -24.39 -8.89
N GLU A 153 42.40 -24.47 -10.21
CA GLU A 153 43.58 -24.99 -10.91
C GLU A 153 44.00 -24.00 -11.99
N LYS A 154 45.29 -23.65 -12.01
CA LYS A 154 45.90 -22.73 -13.00
C LYS A 154 45.20 -21.35 -13.06
N ALA A 155 44.64 -20.90 -11.94
CA ALA A 155 44.05 -19.57 -11.85
C ALA A 155 45.13 -18.47 -11.95
N PRO A 156 44.94 -17.42 -12.75
CA PRO A 156 45.78 -16.23 -12.73
C PRO A 156 45.65 -15.50 -11.39
N GLN A 157 46.69 -14.76 -10.98
CA GLN A 157 46.69 -14.05 -9.69
C GLN A 157 45.71 -12.86 -9.66
N GLU A 158 45.44 -12.28 -10.82
CA GLU A 158 44.54 -11.14 -11.03
C GLU A 158 43.07 -11.53 -11.18
N ALA A 159 42.75 -12.83 -11.21
CA ALA A 159 41.39 -13.32 -11.33
C ALA A 159 40.59 -13.08 -10.04
N THR A 160 39.26 -13.20 -10.14
CA THR A 160 38.36 -13.23 -8.98
C THR A 160 37.66 -14.58 -8.92
N SER A 161 37.60 -15.22 -7.76
CA SER A 161 36.90 -16.51 -7.59
C SER A 161 35.84 -16.45 -6.51
N GLY A 162 34.92 -17.41 -6.53
CA GLY A 162 33.91 -17.52 -5.50
C GLY A 162 32.95 -18.66 -5.75
N ILE A 163 31.76 -18.54 -5.18
CA ILE A 163 30.66 -19.48 -5.38
C ILE A 163 29.41 -18.70 -5.78
N VAL A 164 28.68 -19.21 -6.76
CA VAL A 164 27.36 -18.72 -7.12
C VAL A 164 26.32 -19.61 -6.47
N ILE A 165 25.29 -19.02 -5.85
CA ILE A 165 24.17 -19.76 -5.24
C ILE A 165 22.86 -19.27 -5.84
N SER A 166 21.97 -20.21 -6.16
CA SER A 166 20.64 -19.95 -6.70
C SER A 166 19.59 -20.81 -6.02
N GLY A 167 18.39 -20.24 -5.87
CA GLY A 167 17.19 -20.99 -5.49
C GLY A 167 16.50 -21.69 -6.66
N ALA A 168 17.03 -21.55 -7.89
CA ALA A 168 16.44 -22.12 -9.10
C ALA A 168 17.34 -23.18 -9.73
N GLU A 169 16.72 -24.25 -10.23
CA GLU A 169 17.39 -25.33 -10.95
C GLU A 169 17.68 -24.96 -12.42
N GLY A 170 18.83 -25.42 -12.92
CA GLY A 170 19.29 -25.26 -14.31
C GLY A 170 20.54 -24.40 -14.38
N SER A 171 21.57 -24.86 -15.10
CA SER A 171 22.93 -24.29 -15.05
C SER A 171 22.98 -22.78 -15.28
N GLU A 172 22.25 -22.24 -16.25
CA GLU A 172 22.21 -20.80 -16.48
C GLU A 172 21.52 -20.03 -15.36
N LYS A 173 20.49 -20.61 -14.72
CA LYS A 173 19.85 -20.02 -13.54
C LYS A 173 20.71 -20.12 -12.29
N VAL A 174 21.56 -21.14 -12.19
CA VAL A 174 22.58 -21.25 -11.13
C VAL A 174 23.63 -20.16 -11.33
N ARG A 175 24.15 -20.02 -12.55
CA ARG A 175 25.20 -19.05 -12.90
C ARG A 175 24.75 -17.59 -12.81
N ALA A 176 23.44 -17.34 -12.98
CA ALA A 176 22.81 -16.04 -12.75
C ALA A 176 22.49 -15.73 -11.26
N GLY A 177 22.76 -16.67 -10.36
CA GLY A 177 22.50 -16.53 -8.93
C GLY A 177 23.40 -15.51 -8.23
N VAL A 178 23.32 -15.48 -6.90
CA VAL A 178 24.11 -14.57 -6.06
C VAL A 178 25.56 -15.05 -6.02
N ARG A 179 26.51 -14.19 -6.40
CA ARG A 179 27.94 -14.44 -6.31
C ARG A 179 28.46 -14.06 -4.92
N ILE A 180 29.08 -15.01 -4.22
CA ILE A 180 29.82 -14.76 -2.98
C ILE A 180 31.31 -14.89 -3.28
N VAL A 181 32.04 -13.78 -3.13
CA VAL A 181 33.45 -13.67 -3.51
C VAL A 181 34.34 -14.33 -2.44
N ALA A 182 35.31 -15.14 -2.87
CA ALA A 182 36.33 -15.70 -1.99
C ALA A 182 37.41 -14.66 -1.63
N ALA A 183 38.02 -14.80 -0.45
CA ALA A 183 39.12 -13.93 -0.03
C ALA A 183 40.41 -14.22 -0.84
N GLY A 184 40.61 -13.50 -1.93
CA GLY A 184 41.75 -13.67 -2.83
C GLY A 184 41.73 -14.97 -3.64
N ILE A 185 42.83 -15.24 -4.35
CA ILE A 185 43.02 -16.45 -5.15
C ILE A 185 43.83 -17.48 -4.36
N ASN A 186 43.14 -18.51 -3.87
CA ASN A 186 43.73 -19.64 -3.15
C ASN A 186 43.41 -20.96 -3.87
N ASP A 187 44.34 -21.92 -3.83
CA ASP A 187 44.13 -23.25 -4.43
C ASP A 187 42.87 -23.92 -3.87
N ASN A 188 42.57 -23.74 -2.59
CA ASN A 188 41.32 -24.16 -1.96
C ASN A 188 40.77 -23.02 -1.11
N TYR A 189 39.46 -22.87 -1.09
CA TYR A 189 38.77 -21.87 -0.28
C TYR A 189 37.44 -22.40 0.26
N GLU A 190 36.99 -21.79 1.35
CA GLU A 190 35.70 -22.06 1.98
C GLU A 190 34.93 -20.75 2.12
N ILE A 191 33.63 -20.79 1.83
CA ILE A 191 32.71 -19.66 1.91
C ILE A 191 31.54 -20.07 2.78
N LYS A 192 31.28 -19.30 3.84
CA LYS A 192 30.06 -19.43 4.62
C LYS A 192 28.93 -18.67 3.92
N ALA A 193 27.88 -19.38 3.53
CA ALA A 193 26.63 -18.77 3.09
C ALA A 193 25.64 -18.75 4.25
N GLU A 194 25.01 -17.61 4.48
CA GLU A 194 24.05 -17.35 5.55
C GLU A 194 22.75 -16.76 4.99
N GLY A 195 21.73 -16.60 5.83
CA GLY A 195 20.42 -16.11 5.39
C GLY A 195 19.62 -17.12 4.58
N LEU A 196 20.00 -18.41 4.61
CA LEU A 196 19.28 -19.47 3.92
C LEU A 196 17.95 -19.75 4.60
N LEU A 197 17.00 -20.21 3.79
CA LEU A 197 15.71 -20.68 4.29
C LEU A 197 15.79 -22.14 4.72
N PRO A 198 15.17 -22.51 5.85
CA PRO A 198 14.97 -23.89 6.27
C PRO A 198 14.21 -24.75 5.25
N ASN A 199 14.49 -26.05 5.23
CA ASN A 199 13.86 -27.03 4.33
C ASN A 199 13.78 -26.56 2.86
N THR A 200 14.84 -25.91 2.39
CA THR A 200 14.92 -25.30 1.05
C THR A 200 16.12 -25.86 0.31
N THR A 201 15.89 -26.26 -0.93
CA THR A 201 16.94 -26.76 -1.83
C THR A 201 17.59 -25.59 -2.56
N TYR A 202 18.91 -25.53 -2.51
CA TYR A 202 19.73 -24.58 -3.22
C TYR A 202 20.63 -25.28 -4.22
N HIS A 203 20.97 -24.56 -5.28
CA HIS A 203 21.91 -24.99 -6.32
C HIS A 203 23.11 -24.05 -6.31
N TYR A 204 24.31 -24.57 -6.52
CA TYR A 204 25.52 -23.76 -6.45
C TYR A 204 26.63 -24.30 -7.35
N THR A 205 27.53 -23.41 -7.74
CA THR A 205 28.73 -23.74 -8.50
C THR A 205 29.90 -22.83 -8.13
N ALA A 206 31.12 -23.34 -8.12
CA ALA A 206 32.32 -22.52 -8.02
C ALA A 206 32.53 -21.72 -9.31
N TYR A 207 33.04 -20.50 -9.22
CA TYR A 207 33.37 -19.69 -10.39
C TYR A 207 34.77 -19.10 -10.30
N LEU A 208 35.37 -18.85 -11.46
CA LEU A 208 36.61 -18.14 -11.66
C LEU A 208 36.42 -17.11 -12.79
N ASP A 209 36.37 -15.85 -12.42
CA ASP A 209 36.25 -14.70 -13.32
C ASP A 209 37.64 -14.23 -13.78
N LEU A 210 37.87 -14.30 -15.09
CA LEU A 210 39.15 -14.01 -15.74
C LEU A 210 39.15 -12.63 -16.43
N GLY A 211 38.10 -11.82 -16.23
CA GLY A 211 37.92 -10.51 -16.86
C GLY A 211 37.36 -10.57 -18.29
N ASN A 212 37.80 -11.53 -19.10
CA ASN A 212 37.29 -11.78 -20.47
C ASN A 212 36.38 -13.03 -20.55
N GLY A 213 35.72 -13.36 -19.43
CA GLY A 213 34.85 -14.52 -19.30
C GLY A 213 34.98 -15.18 -17.92
N THR A 214 33.97 -15.98 -17.58
CA THR A 214 33.93 -16.72 -16.31
C THR A 214 33.95 -18.22 -16.58
N VAL A 215 34.83 -18.96 -15.88
CA VAL A 215 34.85 -20.42 -15.85
C VAL A 215 34.03 -20.89 -14.64
N TYR A 216 33.11 -21.82 -14.87
CA TYR A 216 32.28 -22.41 -13.83
C TYR A 216 32.69 -23.86 -13.55
N GLY A 217 32.52 -24.28 -12.30
CA GLY A 217 32.67 -25.66 -11.88
C GLY A 217 31.41 -26.49 -12.12
N GLU A 218 31.39 -27.69 -11.55
CA GLU A 218 30.23 -28.58 -11.57
C GLU A 218 29.07 -27.97 -10.78
N ASP A 219 27.85 -28.04 -11.32
CA ASP A 219 26.65 -27.68 -10.58
C ASP A 219 26.38 -28.72 -9.48
N ARG A 220 26.14 -28.24 -8.26
CA ARG A 220 25.82 -29.05 -7.10
C ARG A 220 24.59 -28.51 -6.40
N THR A 221 24.03 -29.32 -5.51
CA THR A 221 22.85 -28.95 -4.73
C THR A 221 22.97 -29.42 -3.29
N PHE A 222 22.25 -28.75 -2.40
CA PHE A 222 22.03 -29.17 -1.02
C PHE A 222 20.65 -28.72 -0.55
N THR A 223 20.11 -29.36 0.48
CA THR A 223 18.83 -28.99 1.10
C THR A 223 19.06 -28.70 2.58
N THR A 224 18.73 -27.48 3.02
CA THR A 224 18.87 -27.07 4.42
C THR A 224 18.00 -27.90 5.35
N ALA A 225 18.40 -28.00 6.62
CA ALA A 225 17.63 -28.66 7.66
C ALA A 225 16.31 -27.90 7.94
N PRO A 226 15.28 -28.55 8.52
CA PRO A 226 14.10 -27.85 9.03
C PRO A 226 14.47 -26.93 10.19
N ALA A 227 13.70 -25.85 10.38
CA ALA A 227 13.85 -24.97 11.53
C ALA A 227 13.12 -25.53 12.76
N ASP A 228 13.69 -25.24 13.93
CA ASP A 228 13.05 -25.44 15.21
C ASP A 228 12.53 -24.08 15.70
N PHE A 229 11.31 -23.72 15.29
CA PHE A 229 10.66 -22.47 15.71
C PHE A 229 9.62 -22.78 16.80
N ASN A 230 9.80 -22.19 17.97
CA ASN A 230 8.91 -22.34 19.11
C ASN A 230 8.16 -21.02 19.38
N PRO A 231 6.84 -20.96 19.10
CA PRO A 231 6.07 -19.73 19.27
C PRO A 231 6.02 -19.20 20.71
N ASP A 232 6.27 -20.05 21.73
CA ASP A 232 6.27 -19.63 23.13
C ASP A 232 7.56 -18.91 23.52
N THR A 233 8.68 -19.22 22.86
CA THR A 233 9.99 -18.64 23.19
C THR A 233 10.51 -17.69 22.13
N ASP A 234 10.08 -17.80 20.88
CA ASP A 234 10.65 -17.06 19.75
C ASP A 234 9.79 -15.85 19.33
N LEU A 235 8.62 -15.71 19.94
CA LEU A 235 7.77 -14.51 19.84
C LEU A 235 7.83 -13.69 21.13
N VAL A 236 7.93 -12.38 20.96
CA VAL A 236 7.94 -11.39 22.03
C VAL A 236 6.67 -10.56 21.94
N ASP A 237 5.91 -10.56 23.03
CA ASP A 237 4.80 -9.64 23.20
C ASP A 237 5.34 -8.27 23.63
N LEU A 238 5.23 -7.27 22.76
CA LEU A 238 5.62 -5.89 23.03
C LEU A 238 4.47 -5.04 23.62
N GLY A 239 3.28 -5.62 23.80
CA GLY A 239 2.08 -4.87 24.19
C GLY A 239 1.41 -4.17 23.00
N LEU A 240 1.75 -4.59 21.78
CA LEU A 240 1.20 -4.12 20.51
C LEU A 240 0.05 -5.01 20.03
N SER A 241 -0.47 -4.75 18.82
CA SER A 241 -1.53 -5.51 18.17
C SER A 241 -1.12 -6.93 17.73
N THR A 242 0.17 -7.25 17.73
CA THR A 242 0.72 -8.57 17.42
C THR A 242 1.99 -8.84 18.22
N LYS A 243 2.40 -10.12 18.31
CA LYS A 243 3.73 -10.47 18.84
C LYS A 243 4.75 -10.46 17.71
N TRP A 244 5.97 -10.03 18.02
CA TRP A 244 7.07 -9.92 17.07
C TRP A 244 8.09 -11.03 17.28
N ALA A 245 8.67 -11.56 16.21
CA ALA A 245 9.73 -12.57 16.32
C ALA A 245 11.03 -11.97 16.87
N LYS A 246 11.80 -12.80 17.59
CA LYS A 246 13.12 -12.42 18.14
C LYS A 246 14.19 -12.12 17.09
N TYR A 247 14.08 -12.70 15.89
CA TYR A 247 15.07 -12.61 14.83
C TYR A 247 14.43 -12.54 13.44
N ASN A 248 15.23 -12.15 12.45
CA ASN A 248 14.82 -12.06 11.04
C ASN A 248 14.60 -13.46 10.43
N VAL A 249 13.81 -13.56 9.36
CA VAL A 249 13.77 -14.77 8.53
C VAL A 249 15.18 -15.07 8.03
N GLY A 250 15.63 -16.31 8.14
CA GLY A 250 16.99 -16.70 7.76
C GLY A 250 18.05 -16.50 8.86
N ALA A 251 17.65 -16.07 10.07
CA ALA A 251 18.50 -15.98 11.25
C ALA A 251 18.08 -16.99 12.34
N THR A 252 18.99 -17.23 13.27
CA THR A 252 18.79 -18.06 14.48
C THR A 252 19.06 -17.28 15.78
N ASP A 253 19.52 -16.03 15.67
CA ASP A 253 19.83 -15.13 16.78
C ASP A 253 19.38 -13.69 16.49
N GLU A 254 19.05 -12.95 17.54
CA GLU A 254 18.53 -11.57 17.48
C GLU A 254 19.45 -10.60 16.73
N LYS A 255 20.77 -10.83 16.80
CA LYS A 255 21.80 -9.97 16.20
C LYS A 255 22.16 -10.35 14.77
N GLN A 256 21.81 -11.55 14.31
CA GLN A 256 22.10 -11.95 12.93
C GLN A 256 21.23 -11.17 11.95
N LEU A 257 21.82 -10.76 10.81
CA LEU A 257 21.12 -9.95 9.80
C LEU A 257 19.93 -10.68 9.16
N GLY A 258 20.01 -12.01 9.05
CA GLY A 258 19.02 -12.83 8.37
C GLY A 258 19.18 -12.80 6.85
N GLY A 259 18.18 -13.31 6.14
CA GLY A 259 18.12 -13.28 4.67
C GLY A 259 17.55 -11.97 4.13
N LEU A 260 17.86 -11.69 2.85
CA LEU A 260 17.30 -10.57 2.09
C LEU A 260 16.40 -11.12 0.98
N PHE A 261 15.15 -10.69 0.97
CA PHE A 261 14.10 -11.25 0.11
C PHE A 261 13.49 -10.16 -0.76
N GLY A 262 13.43 -10.39 -2.07
CA GLY A 262 12.53 -9.63 -2.94
C GLY A 262 11.08 -9.97 -2.61
N PHE A 263 10.14 -9.15 -3.10
CA PHE A 263 8.74 -9.29 -2.73
C PHE A 263 8.11 -10.56 -3.33
N GLY A 264 7.86 -11.56 -2.47
CA GLY A 264 7.41 -12.90 -2.88
C GLY A 264 8.54 -13.86 -3.30
N ASP A 265 9.81 -13.51 -3.05
CA ASP A 265 10.95 -14.41 -3.20
C ASP A 265 10.93 -15.48 -2.09
N MET A 266 10.71 -16.72 -2.50
CA MET A 266 10.60 -17.87 -1.59
C MET A 266 11.92 -18.62 -1.39
N THR A 267 13.04 -17.98 -1.72
CA THR A 267 14.40 -18.54 -1.67
C THR A 267 15.41 -17.62 -1.01
N GLY A 268 15.26 -16.29 -1.15
CA GLY A 268 16.23 -15.27 -0.71
C GLY A 268 17.38 -15.01 -1.69
N PHE A 269 17.41 -15.72 -2.83
CA PHE A 269 18.50 -15.70 -3.81
C PHE A 269 18.02 -15.32 -5.22
N GLN A 270 16.80 -14.77 -5.36
CA GLN A 270 16.35 -14.24 -6.65
C GLN A 270 17.14 -12.97 -6.99
N THR A 271 17.73 -12.91 -8.19
CA THR A 271 18.56 -11.79 -8.68
C THR A 271 17.92 -11.04 -9.85
N SER A 272 16.79 -11.52 -10.38
CA SER A 272 16.08 -10.88 -11.49
C SER A 272 15.65 -9.45 -11.17
N ILE A 273 15.67 -8.57 -12.17
CA ILE A 273 15.07 -7.23 -12.10
C ILE A 273 13.72 -7.16 -12.81
N ASN A 274 13.27 -8.27 -13.41
CA ASN A 274 11.99 -8.34 -14.09
C ASN A 274 10.86 -8.39 -13.06
N LEU A 275 9.92 -7.47 -13.17
CA LEU A 275 8.82 -7.32 -12.20
C LEU A 275 7.89 -8.56 -12.18
N GLU A 276 7.77 -9.27 -13.31
CA GLU A 276 6.95 -10.49 -13.41
C GLU A 276 7.44 -11.66 -12.55
N ASP A 277 8.71 -11.63 -12.12
CA ASP A 277 9.28 -12.66 -11.27
C ASP A 277 8.91 -12.48 -9.78
N TYR A 278 8.22 -11.39 -9.44
CA TYR A 278 7.85 -10.99 -8.09
C TYR A 278 6.34 -10.84 -7.94
N ALA A 279 5.86 -10.80 -6.69
CA ALA A 279 4.45 -10.59 -6.41
C ALA A 279 4.01 -9.14 -6.68
N SER A 280 2.73 -8.95 -7.00
CA SER A 280 2.13 -7.65 -7.34
C SER A 280 0.87 -7.33 -6.52
N ALA A 281 0.65 -8.07 -5.43
CA ALA A 281 -0.45 -7.91 -4.48
C ALA A 281 0.06 -8.22 -3.07
N ASP A 282 -0.74 -7.96 -2.03
CA ASP A 282 -0.39 -8.32 -0.65
C ASP A 282 -0.06 -9.81 -0.53
N ILE A 283 1.06 -10.12 0.13
CA ILE A 283 1.60 -11.48 0.23
C ILE A 283 1.55 -12.07 1.64
N TYR A 284 1.25 -11.29 2.67
CA TYR A 284 1.05 -11.86 4.01
C TYR A 284 -0.11 -12.87 4.00
N LYS A 285 0.09 -14.01 4.67
CA LYS A 285 -0.87 -15.12 4.75
C LYS A 285 -1.25 -15.74 3.39
N THR A 286 -0.43 -15.58 2.36
CA THR A 286 -0.58 -16.26 1.06
C THR A 286 0.50 -17.34 0.88
N ASP A 287 0.50 -18.02 -0.27
CA ASP A 287 1.56 -18.96 -0.65
C ASP A 287 2.92 -18.27 -0.93
N ARG A 288 2.92 -16.94 -1.01
CA ARG A 288 4.12 -16.07 -1.14
C ARG A 288 4.59 -15.48 0.19
N ASP A 289 3.97 -15.86 1.32
CA ASP A 289 4.43 -15.49 2.65
C ASP A 289 5.63 -16.35 3.07
N VAL A 290 6.84 -15.81 2.92
CA VAL A 290 8.07 -16.55 3.25
C VAL A 290 8.20 -16.89 4.73
N ALA A 291 7.71 -16.02 5.63
CA ALA A 291 7.74 -16.28 7.07
C ALA A 291 6.83 -17.46 7.44
N ASN A 292 5.61 -17.47 6.90
CA ASN A 292 4.65 -18.56 7.12
C ASN A 292 5.13 -19.88 6.51
N LYS A 293 5.70 -19.86 5.30
CA LYS A 293 6.26 -21.06 4.65
C LYS A 293 7.33 -21.71 5.52
N VAL A 294 8.19 -20.90 6.13
CA VAL A 294 9.38 -21.36 6.84
C VAL A 294 9.09 -21.79 8.28
N TYR A 295 8.28 -21.02 9.00
CA TYR A 295 8.01 -21.23 10.42
C TYR A 295 6.58 -21.72 10.71
N GLY A 296 5.79 -21.96 9.67
CA GLY A 296 4.43 -22.49 9.74
C GLY A 296 3.37 -21.44 10.12
N SER A 297 2.15 -21.92 10.37
CA SER A 297 0.95 -21.09 10.60
C SER A 297 0.96 -20.25 11.88
N TRP A 298 2.07 -20.25 12.63
CA TRP A 298 2.25 -19.42 13.81
C TRP A 298 2.59 -17.97 13.47
N VAL A 299 3.27 -17.75 12.35
CA VAL A 299 3.77 -16.44 11.95
C VAL A 299 3.44 -16.10 10.50
N THR A 300 3.53 -14.82 10.18
CA THR A 300 3.28 -14.23 8.87
C THR A 300 4.23 -13.05 8.68
N MET A 301 4.40 -12.60 7.45
CA MET A 301 5.03 -11.30 7.21
C MET A 301 4.20 -10.18 7.86
N PRO A 302 4.84 -9.16 8.48
CA PRO A 302 4.13 -8.03 9.05
C PRO A 302 3.41 -7.22 7.96
N THR A 303 2.25 -6.68 8.26
CA THR A 303 1.65 -5.63 7.41
C THR A 303 2.40 -4.31 7.59
N ILE A 304 2.20 -3.36 6.68
CA ILE A 304 2.77 -2.03 6.86
C ILE A 304 2.24 -1.31 8.12
N ASP A 305 0.97 -1.52 8.47
CA ASP A 305 0.35 -0.93 9.67
C ASP A 305 0.96 -1.48 10.98
N GLU A 306 1.38 -2.75 10.99
CA GLU A 306 2.07 -3.34 12.14
C GLU A 306 3.46 -2.72 12.33
N PHE A 307 4.18 -2.43 11.23
CA PHE A 307 5.41 -1.66 11.33
C PHE A 307 5.14 -0.23 11.81
N GLU A 308 4.12 0.45 11.30
CA GLU A 308 3.73 1.78 11.79
C GLU A 308 3.52 1.74 13.31
N GLU A 309 2.73 0.79 13.81
CA GLU A 309 2.51 0.59 15.25
C GLU A 309 3.83 0.34 16.01
N LEU A 310 4.72 -0.51 15.50
CA LEU A 310 6.03 -0.75 16.11
C LEU A 310 6.85 0.55 16.23
N PHE A 311 6.88 1.37 15.18
CA PHE A 311 7.69 2.58 15.14
C PHE A 311 7.06 3.78 15.87
N THR A 312 5.74 3.80 16.06
CA THR A 312 5.02 4.88 16.77
C THR A 312 4.83 4.58 18.25
N GLU A 313 4.51 3.34 18.62
CA GLU A 313 4.14 2.99 20.00
C GLU A 313 5.33 2.51 20.86
N CYS A 314 6.42 2.04 20.23
CA CYS A 314 7.61 1.60 20.97
C CYS A 314 8.63 2.73 21.13
N LYS A 315 9.33 2.73 22.27
CA LYS A 315 10.57 3.49 22.42
C LYS A 315 11.66 2.81 21.59
N LYS A 316 12.36 3.57 20.74
CA LYS A 316 13.49 3.11 19.93
C LYS A 316 14.82 3.70 20.39
N GLU A 317 15.88 2.89 20.38
CA GLU A 317 17.24 3.28 20.74
C GLU A 317 18.22 2.63 19.77
N TRP A 318 19.10 3.43 19.15
CA TRP A 318 20.15 2.89 18.27
C TRP A 318 21.22 2.23 19.12
N VAL A 319 21.54 0.97 18.80
CA VAL A 319 22.53 0.15 19.51
C VAL A 319 23.58 -0.30 18.51
N GLU A 320 24.86 -0.17 18.90
CA GLU A 320 26.01 -0.65 18.14
C GLU A 320 26.76 -1.67 18.97
N ASP A 321 26.85 -2.89 18.45
CA ASP A 321 27.72 -3.94 18.96
C ASP A 321 29.01 -3.95 18.13
N THR A 322 30.03 -3.25 18.63
CA THR A 322 31.34 -3.15 17.95
C THR A 322 32.11 -4.46 17.93
N GLU A 323 31.78 -5.43 18.79
CA GLU A 323 32.46 -6.74 18.83
C GLU A 323 31.87 -7.71 17.79
N ASN A 324 30.56 -7.64 17.53
CA ASN A 324 29.90 -8.49 16.54
C ASN A 324 29.64 -7.78 15.20
N HIS A 325 30.04 -6.51 15.05
CA HIS A 325 29.83 -5.67 13.88
C HIS A 325 28.35 -5.52 13.47
N VAL A 326 27.46 -5.45 14.47
CA VAL A 326 26.01 -5.29 14.23
C VAL A 326 25.52 -4.01 14.88
N ALA A 327 24.95 -3.11 14.07
CA ALA A 327 24.20 -1.95 14.52
C ALA A 327 22.71 -2.12 14.23
N GLY A 328 21.83 -1.37 14.89
CA GLY A 328 20.40 -1.39 14.62
C GLY A 328 19.55 -0.76 15.71
N TYR A 329 18.23 -0.91 15.61
CA TYR A 329 17.31 -0.39 16.63
C TYR A 329 16.88 -1.44 17.63
N LYS A 330 17.01 -1.12 18.92
CA LYS A 330 16.30 -1.78 20.00
C LYS A 330 14.94 -1.10 20.19
N PHE A 331 13.86 -1.85 20.00
CA PHE A 331 12.49 -1.42 20.29
C PHE A 331 12.08 -1.92 21.67
N THR A 332 11.54 -1.03 22.49
CA THR A 332 10.94 -1.37 23.79
C THR A 332 9.48 -0.99 23.77
N GLY A 333 8.62 -2.00 23.86
CA GLY A 333 7.18 -1.82 23.76
C GLY A 333 6.56 -1.20 25.01
N PRO A 334 5.28 -0.77 24.94
CA PRO A 334 4.55 -0.20 26.07
C PRO A 334 4.53 -1.08 27.33
N ASN A 335 4.67 -2.40 27.17
CA ASN A 335 4.72 -3.34 28.29
C ASN A 335 6.13 -3.55 28.89
N GLY A 336 7.16 -2.89 28.35
CA GLY A 336 8.55 -2.96 28.82
C GLY A 336 9.40 -4.08 28.21
N ASN A 337 8.82 -5.00 27.43
CA ASN A 337 9.59 -6.00 26.69
C ASN A 337 10.29 -5.37 25.47
N SER A 338 11.33 -6.03 24.96
CA SER A 338 12.12 -5.50 23.84
C SER A 338 12.43 -6.52 22.76
N ILE A 339 12.65 -6.03 21.54
CA ILE A 339 13.28 -6.74 20.42
C ILE A 339 14.39 -5.88 19.80
N PHE A 340 15.29 -6.51 19.05
CA PHE A 340 16.33 -5.83 18.28
C PHE A 340 16.19 -6.12 16.78
N LEU A 341 16.18 -5.05 15.97
CA LEU A 341 16.17 -5.11 14.51
C LEU A 341 17.55 -4.63 14.00
N PRO A 342 18.41 -5.53 13.50
CA PRO A 342 19.70 -5.15 12.94
C PRO A 342 19.56 -4.32 11.66
N ALA A 343 20.53 -3.46 11.41
CA ALA A 343 20.74 -2.73 10.17
C ALA A 343 21.23 -3.68 9.06
N ALA A 344 20.32 -4.52 8.56
CA ALA A 344 20.62 -5.62 7.64
C ALA A 344 20.95 -5.19 6.20
N GLY A 345 20.87 -3.90 5.88
CA GLY A 345 21.08 -3.41 4.52
C GLY A 345 20.01 -3.90 3.54
N THR A 346 20.36 -3.91 2.26
CA THR A 346 19.49 -4.30 1.15
C THR A 346 20.31 -4.93 0.03
N ARG A 347 19.65 -5.71 -0.83
CA ARG A 347 20.26 -6.33 -2.01
C ARG A 347 19.49 -6.02 -3.29
N THR A 348 20.21 -5.65 -4.33
CA THR A 348 19.67 -5.55 -5.70
C THR A 348 20.53 -6.44 -6.60
N GLN A 349 19.90 -7.37 -7.32
CA GLN A 349 20.61 -8.45 -8.02
C GLN A 349 21.56 -9.19 -7.06
N GLY A 350 22.85 -9.32 -7.36
CA GLY A 350 23.83 -9.94 -6.46
C GLY A 350 24.45 -8.98 -5.43
N ASN A 351 24.16 -7.68 -5.48
CA ASN A 351 24.93 -6.68 -4.73
C ASN A 351 24.22 -6.28 -3.44
N VAL A 352 24.88 -6.52 -2.30
CA VAL A 352 24.43 -6.11 -0.97
C VAL A 352 25.03 -4.75 -0.62
N SER A 353 24.26 -3.89 0.04
CA SER A 353 24.71 -2.56 0.48
C SER A 353 24.04 -2.12 1.78
N GLY A 354 24.70 -1.25 2.54
CA GLY A 354 24.13 -0.63 3.74
C GLY A 354 24.11 -1.51 5.00
N GLU A 355 24.75 -2.69 4.98
CA GLU A 355 24.90 -3.53 6.18
C GLU A 355 25.62 -2.77 7.31
N GLY A 356 25.08 -2.87 8.52
CA GLY A 356 25.55 -2.14 9.69
C GLY A 356 25.24 -0.64 9.68
N LEU A 357 24.65 -0.09 8.61
CA LEU A 357 24.35 1.33 8.47
C LEU A 357 22.85 1.61 8.38
N ASN A 358 22.13 0.79 7.60
CA ASN A 358 20.72 0.99 7.30
C ASN A 358 19.91 -0.28 7.59
N GLY A 359 18.80 -0.14 8.29
CA GLY A 359 17.79 -1.19 8.43
C GLY A 359 16.71 -1.03 7.37
N TYR A 360 16.70 -1.92 6.37
CA TYR A 360 15.61 -2.03 5.41
C TYR A 360 14.78 -3.28 5.70
N TYR A 361 13.49 -3.08 5.93
CA TYR A 361 12.56 -4.13 6.34
C TYR A 361 11.33 -4.17 5.45
N LEU A 362 11.07 -5.33 4.84
CA LEU A 362 9.93 -5.56 3.97
C LEU A 362 8.69 -5.88 4.82
N SER A 363 7.57 -5.23 4.49
CA SER A 363 6.24 -5.70 4.91
C SER A 363 5.66 -6.64 3.86
N GLY A 364 4.62 -7.40 4.19
CA GLY A 364 3.84 -8.17 3.23
C GLY A 364 2.85 -7.34 2.41
N SER A 365 2.86 -6.00 2.56
CA SER A 365 1.89 -5.11 1.92
C SER A 365 2.43 -4.52 0.60
N ILE A 366 1.63 -4.54 -0.46
CA ILE A 366 1.94 -3.88 -1.73
C ILE A 366 1.58 -2.38 -1.67
N ASN A 367 2.23 -1.55 -2.48
CA ASN A 367 1.74 -0.20 -2.73
C ASN A 367 0.45 -0.25 -3.56
N ALA A 368 -0.69 0.11 -2.96
CA ALA A 368 -1.99 0.12 -3.64
C ALA A 368 -2.06 1.08 -4.84
N THR A 369 -1.22 2.13 -4.87
CA THR A 369 -1.18 3.10 -5.97
C THR A 369 -0.28 2.65 -7.12
N ASP A 370 0.75 1.83 -6.84
CA ASP A 370 1.69 1.34 -7.84
C ASP A 370 2.28 -0.02 -7.45
N ASN A 371 1.70 -1.10 -7.98
CA ASN A 371 2.06 -2.47 -7.64
C ASN A 371 3.46 -2.93 -8.09
N ARG A 372 4.26 -2.04 -8.69
CA ARG A 372 5.69 -2.25 -8.94
C ARG A 372 6.53 -2.03 -7.69
N PHE A 373 5.92 -1.51 -6.62
CA PHE A 373 6.57 -1.21 -5.35
C PHE A 373 5.88 -1.91 -4.18
N ALA A 374 6.67 -2.44 -3.25
CA ALA A 374 6.23 -2.95 -1.96
C ALA A 374 6.35 -1.89 -0.87
N MET A 375 5.53 -1.99 0.18
CA MET A 375 5.64 -1.18 1.38
C MET A 375 6.74 -1.72 2.29
N ALA A 376 7.58 -0.82 2.80
CA ALA A 376 8.72 -1.17 3.63
C ALA A 376 8.99 -0.09 4.69
N TYR A 377 9.90 -0.40 5.60
CA TYR A 377 10.51 0.56 6.51
C TYR A 377 12.00 0.69 6.25
N ASN A 378 12.49 1.92 6.27
CA ASN A 378 13.91 2.25 6.26
C ASN A 378 14.23 2.98 7.56
N PHE A 379 15.36 2.64 8.16
CA PHE A 379 15.93 3.42 9.22
C PHE A 379 17.46 3.43 9.25
N ASP A 380 18.01 4.47 9.85
CA ASP A 380 19.42 4.64 10.22
C ASP A 380 19.52 5.22 11.65
N GLN A 381 20.73 5.58 12.10
CA GLN A 381 20.96 6.16 13.42
C GLN A 381 20.20 7.48 13.67
N ASN A 382 19.92 8.26 12.62
CA ASN A 382 19.36 9.60 12.70
C ASN A 382 17.88 9.66 12.35
N SER A 383 17.37 8.68 11.59
CA SER A 383 16.04 8.73 11.01
C SER A 383 15.39 7.35 10.89
N SER A 384 14.06 7.34 10.84
CA SER A 384 13.26 6.16 10.52
C SER A 384 12.01 6.62 9.79
N ARG A 385 11.64 5.95 8.71
CA ARG A 385 10.45 6.29 7.93
C ARG A 385 9.86 5.07 7.22
N ARG A 386 8.55 5.11 7.04
CA ARG A 386 7.89 4.31 6.01
C ARG A 386 8.41 4.70 4.63
N THR A 387 8.56 3.71 3.76
CA THR A 387 9.04 3.89 2.39
C THR A 387 8.38 2.90 1.43
N THR A 388 8.61 3.11 0.14
CA THR A 388 8.21 2.20 -0.93
C THR A 388 9.48 1.71 -1.63
N THR A 389 9.56 0.43 -1.95
CA THR A 389 10.75 -0.20 -2.55
C THR A 389 10.34 -0.96 -3.81
N PRO A 390 11.10 -0.93 -4.92
CA PRO A 390 10.82 -1.80 -6.06
C PRO A 390 10.71 -3.26 -5.60
N VAL A 391 9.76 -4.03 -6.16
CA VAL A 391 9.50 -5.42 -5.73
C VAL A 391 10.72 -6.34 -5.89
N TYR A 392 11.65 -6.01 -6.79
CA TYR A 392 12.90 -6.75 -6.99
C TYR A 392 14.01 -6.42 -5.98
N GLN A 393 13.86 -5.33 -5.21
CA GLN A 393 14.84 -4.95 -4.21
C GLN A 393 14.61 -5.80 -2.96
N ALA A 394 15.63 -6.55 -2.58
CA ALA A 394 15.57 -7.50 -1.49
C ALA A 394 15.90 -6.86 -0.14
N LEU A 395 15.04 -7.09 0.85
CA LEU A 395 15.14 -6.51 2.20
C LEU A 395 15.00 -7.59 3.28
N ALA A 396 15.33 -7.26 4.52
CA ALA A 396 15.12 -8.15 5.66
C ALA A 396 13.63 -8.29 5.99
N ILE A 397 13.24 -9.41 6.58
CA ILE A 397 11.86 -9.65 7.06
C ILE A 397 11.92 -10.02 8.52
N ARG A 398 11.14 -9.30 9.35
CA ARG A 398 10.93 -9.59 10.76
C ARG A 398 9.52 -10.16 10.95
N PRO A 399 9.35 -11.48 11.16
CA PRO A 399 8.02 -12.08 11.27
C PRO A 399 7.21 -11.55 12.46
N VAL A 400 5.89 -11.63 12.33
CA VAL A 400 4.94 -11.39 13.41
C VAL A 400 4.00 -12.57 13.58
N SER A 401 3.36 -12.71 14.73
CA SER A 401 2.38 -13.77 14.95
C SER A 401 1.15 -13.60 14.06
N VAL A 402 0.62 -14.72 13.57
CA VAL A 402 -0.72 -14.75 12.94
C VAL A 402 -1.78 -14.36 13.97
N ALA A 403 -1.58 -14.81 15.21
CA ALA A 403 -2.37 -14.41 16.35
C ALA A 403 -2.21 -12.90 16.61
N LYS A 404 -3.34 -12.19 16.70
CA LYS A 404 -3.39 -10.78 17.07
C LYS A 404 -3.65 -10.62 18.57
N ASN A 405 -3.49 -9.40 19.02
CA ASN A 405 -3.76 -8.92 20.36
C ASN A 405 -4.66 -7.68 20.24
N VAL A 406 -5.83 -7.85 19.62
CA VAL A 406 -6.80 -6.75 19.49
C VAL A 406 -7.24 -6.34 20.88
N LYS A 407 -6.94 -5.09 21.24
CA LYS A 407 -7.30 -4.53 22.53
C LYS A 407 -8.82 -4.45 22.66
N PHE A 408 -9.33 -5.01 23.75
CA PHE A 408 -10.72 -4.80 24.15
C PHE A 408 -10.82 -3.49 24.90
N VAL A 409 -11.70 -2.60 24.43
CA VAL A 409 -11.93 -1.28 25.02
C VAL A 409 -13.41 -1.25 25.43
N LYS A 410 -13.67 -1.43 26.73
CA LYS A 410 -15.03 -1.53 27.28
C LYS A 410 -15.88 -0.33 26.90
N GLU A 411 -15.27 0.84 26.85
CA GLU A 411 -15.93 2.12 26.59
C GLU A 411 -16.62 2.14 25.22
N LYS A 412 -16.13 1.36 24.25
CA LYS A 412 -16.76 1.25 22.93
C LYS A 412 -18.12 0.57 22.97
N LEU A 413 -18.44 -0.20 24.02
CA LEU A 413 -19.77 -0.79 24.18
C LEU A 413 -20.85 0.27 24.34
N TYR A 414 -20.55 1.42 24.96
CA TYR A 414 -21.50 2.48 25.30
C TYR A 414 -22.00 3.22 24.05
N ASN A 415 -22.87 2.58 23.30
CA ASN A 415 -23.42 3.02 22.04
C ASN A 415 -24.82 2.42 21.83
N THR A 416 -25.51 2.88 20.79
CA THR A 416 -26.76 2.28 20.32
C THR A 416 -26.47 1.38 19.12
N TRP A 417 -26.75 0.10 19.30
CA TRP A 417 -26.49 -0.99 18.37
C TRP A 417 -27.76 -1.45 17.69
N GLU A 418 -27.67 -1.71 16.39
CA GLU A 418 -28.72 -2.28 15.55
C GLU A 418 -28.16 -3.45 14.75
N PHE A 419 -29.01 -4.41 14.35
CA PHE A 419 -28.57 -5.43 13.40
C PHE A 419 -28.07 -4.81 12.11
N ASP A 420 -26.98 -5.37 11.58
CA ASP A 420 -26.42 -4.98 10.29
C ASP A 420 -27.18 -5.62 9.12
N LEU A 421 -28.46 -5.29 9.01
CA LEU A 421 -29.33 -5.68 7.92
C LEU A 421 -30.44 -4.64 7.77
N LYS A 422 -30.65 -4.18 6.53
CA LYS A 422 -31.73 -3.27 6.17
C LYS A 422 -32.89 -4.01 5.50
N PRO A 423 -34.09 -3.38 5.45
CA PRO A 423 -35.24 -3.96 4.75
C PRO A 423 -35.00 -4.26 3.26
N ASP A 424 -34.05 -3.58 2.61
CA ASP A 424 -33.65 -3.81 1.22
C ASP A 424 -32.58 -4.90 1.06
N GLU A 425 -32.35 -5.72 2.11
CA GLU A 425 -31.32 -6.76 2.22
C GLU A 425 -29.87 -6.24 2.25
N SER A 426 -29.65 -4.92 2.16
CA SER A 426 -28.30 -4.35 2.24
C SER A 426 -27.75 -4.31 3.68
N HIS A 427 -26.42 -4.23 3.78
CA HIS A 427 -25.68 -4.21 5.04
C HIS A 427 -24.46 -3.28 4.93
N TYR A 428 -23.94 -2.85 6.08
CA TYR A 428 -22.79 -1.95 6.17
C TYR A 428 -21.46 -2.71 6.19
N LYS A 429 -21.31 -3.73 7.04
CA LYS A 429 -20.03 -4.41 7.34
C LYS A 429 -20.11 -5.93 7.25
N PHE A 430 -21.16 -6.55 7.79
CA PHE A 430 -21.29 -7.99 7.90
C PHE A 430 -22.20 -8.53 6.82
N VAL A 431 -21.77 -9.62 6.16
CA VAL A 431 -22.51 -10.23 5.04
C VAL A 431 -23.89 -10.80 5.42
N GLY A 432 -24.19 -10.89 6.72
CA GLY A 432 -25.49 -11.22 7.24
C GLY A 432 -25.67 -10.81 8.70
N PRO A 433 -26.91 -10.83 9.20
CA PRO A 433 -27.25 -10.38 10.56
C PRO A 433 -26.77 -11.33 11.67
N VAL A 434 -26.47 -12.60 11.33
CA VAL A 434 -25.96 -13.60 12.27
C VAL A 434 -24.94 -14.54 11.62
N PHE A 435 -23.93 -14.95 12.37
CA PHE A 435 -22.97 -15.99 11.99
C PHE A 435 -23.07 -17.24 12.88
N PHE A 436 -22.49 -18.36 12.43
CA PHE A 436 -22.60 -19.65 13.11
C PHE A 436 -21.24 -20.28 13.31
N TYR A 437 -20.88 -20.54 14.57
CA TYR A 437 -19.56 -20.99 14.97
C TYR A 437 -19.64 -22.10 16.01
N GLY A 438 -18.55 -22.85 16.12
CA GLY A 438 -18.31 -23.79 17.20
C GLY A 438 -18.47 -23.13 18.57
N LYS A 439 -19.00 -23.89 19.54
CA LYS A 439 -19.30 -23.37 20.90
C LYS A 439 -18.08 -22.78 21.62
N ASP A 440 -16.86 -23.21 21.28
CA ASP A 440 -15.61 -22.79 21.90
C ASP A 440 -14.98 -21.57 21.21
N ALA A 441 -15.56 -21.12 20.08
CA ALA A 441 -15.18 -19.86 19.47
C ALA A 441 -15.29 -18.70 20.47
N SER A 442 -14.34 -17.77 20.44
CA SER A 442 -14.21 -16.65 21.37
C SER A 442 -13.45 -15.48 20.73
N TRP A 443 -13.32 -14.35 21.41
CA TRP A 443 -12.43 -13.25 20.99
C TRP A 443 -11.03 -13.75 20.63
N ALA A 444 -10.48 -14.68 21.42
CA ALA A 444 -9.17 -15.27 21.18
C ALA A 444 -9.10 -15.95 19.81
N SER A 445 -10.03 -16.86 19.50
CA SER A 445 -10.01 -17.59 18.22
C SER A 445 -10.53 -16.77 17.04
N TYR A 446 -11.53 -15.91 17.25
CA TYR A 446 -12.24 -15.18 16.20
C TYR A 446 -11.59 -13.83 15.89
N THR A 447 -11.46 -12.93 16.88
CA THR A 447 -10.83 -11.62 16.68
C THR A 447 -9.32 -11.74 16.54
N ASN A 448 -8.73 -12.56 17.40
CA ASN A 448 -7.29 -12.64 17.55
C ASN A 448 -6.67 -13.80 16.75
N ASN A 449 -7.43 -14.65 16.06
CA ASN A 449 -6.89 -15.83 15.35
C ASN A 449 -5.95 -16.71 16.22
N GLN A 450 -6.15 -16.72 17.54
CA GLN A 450 -5.38 -17.54 18.46
C GLN A 450 -5.90 -18.98 18.40
N PRO A 451 -5.01 -19.99 18.32
CA PRO A 451 -5.42 -21.38 18.45
C PRO A 451 -6.05 -21.62 19.82
N VAL A 452 -7.31 -22.05 19.84
CA VAL A 452 -8.05 -22.42 21.04
C VAL A 452 -8.45 -23.89 20.94
N VAL A 453 -8.31 -24.61 22.05
CA VAL A 453 -8.73 -26.01 22.15
C VAL A 453 -10.26 -26.09 22.14
N GLY A 454 -10.83 -26.84 21.20
CA GLY A 454 -12.28 -27.09 21.12
C GLY A 454 -12.86 -26.84 19.73
N GLU A 455 -14.18 -26.73 19.66
CA GLU A 455 -14.93 -26.44 18.44
C GLU A 455 -14.93 -24.93 18.19
N THR A 456 -14.10 -24.45 17.25
CA THR A 456 -13.97 -23.02 16.92
C THR A 456 -14.31 -22.68 15.47
N THR A 457 -14.46 -23.69 14.62
CA THR A 457 -14.78 -23.51 13.20
C THR A 457 -16.21 -22.99 13.01
N GLY A 458 -16.43 -22.14 12.02
CA GLY A 458 -17.74 -21.61 11.69
C GLY A 458 -17.81 -21.08 10.27
N TRP A 459 -18.94 -20.47 9.94
CA TRP A 459 -19.11 -19.70 8.72
C TRP A 459 -19.58 -18.28 9.04
N ASP A 460 -19.22 -17.34 8.18
CA ASP A 460 -19.84 -16.01 8.13
C ASP A 460 -21.05 -16.11 7.20
N ALA A 461 -22.23 -16.28 7.79
CA ALA A 461 -23.46 -16.58 7.04
C ALA A 461 -23.95 -15.36 6.26
N GLU A 462 -23.99 -15.45 4.93
CA GLU A 462 -24.67 -14.45 4.11
C GLU A 462 -26.19 -14.52 4.32
N TYR A 463 -26.87 -13.37 4.36
CA TYR A 463 -28.33 -13.32 4.54
C TYR A 463 -29.07 -14.18 3.50
N ALA A 464 -28.64 -14.12 2.23
CA ALA A 464 -29.23 -14.88 1.13
C ALA A 464 -29.24 -16.40 1.37
N ASN A 465 -28.26 -16.93 2.11
CA ASN A 465 -28.12 -18.35 2.40
C ASN A 465 -28.96 -18.81 3.60
N ILE A 466 -29.40 -17.86 4.45
CA ILE A 466 -30.11 -18.17 5.69
C ILE A 466 -31.58 -17.74 5.68
N LYS A 467 -32.02 -17.00 4.66
CA LYS A 467 -33.39 -16.47 4.58
C LYS A 467 -34.50 -17.51 4.40
N SER A 468 -34.16 -18.77 4.14
CA SER A 468 -35.14 -19.84 4.05
C SER A 468 -35.35 -20.62 5.36
N TRP A 469 -34.47 -20.45 6.36
CA TRP A 469 -34.47 -21.32 7.53
C TRP A 469 -34.09 -20.65 8.86
N ALA A 470 -33.38 -19.52 8.88
CA ALA A 470 -32.96 -18.85 10.12
C ALA A 470 -33.68 -17.53 10.36
N ILE A 471 -33.68 -16.64 9.37
CA ILE A 471 -34.28 -15.29 9.44
C ILE A 471 -34.98 -15.03 8.12
N THR A 472 -36.29 -15.26 8.09
CA THR A 472 -37.12 -15.34 6.88
C THR A 472 -37.43 -13.99 6.23
N ASP A 473 -37.37 -12.91 7.01
CA ASP A 473 -37.69 -11.56 6.58
C ASP A 473 -36.67 -10.58 7.19
N PRO A 474 -36.08 -9.65 6.41
CA PRO A 474 -35.10 -8.71 6.94
C PRO A 474 -35.70 -7.76 8.00
N SER A 475 -37.02 -7.51 7.96
CA SER A 475 -37.71 -6.70 8.97
C SER A 475 -37.75 -7.35 10.35
N HIS A 476 -37.42 -8.64 10.46
CA HIS A 476 -37.29 -9.34 11.75
C HIS A 476 -35.99 -8.99 12.49
N CYS A 477 -35.08 -8.24 11.86
CA CYS A 477 -33.85 -7.70 12.44
C CYS A 477 -34.00 -6.21 12.82
N ASN A 478 -35.17 -5.81 13.33
CA ASN A 478 -35.47 -4.44 13.71
C ASN A 478 -35.47 -4.22 15.23
N GLY A 479 -35.03 -3.04 15.66
CA GLY A 479 -34.91 -2.66 17.05
C GLY A 479 -33.52 -2.10 17.39
N THR A 480 -33.35 -1.70 18.64
CA THR A 480 -32.10 -1.10 19.14
C THR A 480 -31.68 -1.72 20.47
N MET A 481 -30.37 -1.76 20.72
CA MET A 481 -29.76 -2.08 22.01
C MET A 481 -28.77 -1.00 22.40
N THR A 482 -29.03 -0.29 23.49
CA THR A 482 -28.18 0.80 23.97
C THR A 482 -27.52 0.41 25.27
N PHE A 483 -26.18 0.36 25.30
CA PHE A 483 -25.42 0.33 26.55
C PHE A 483 -25.09 1.76 26.97
N TYR A 484 -25.25 2.08 28.24
CA TYR A 484 -24.96 3.42 28.78
C TYR A 484 -24.62 3.34 30.26
N GLN A 485 -24.06 4.42 30.81
CA GLN A 485 -23.96 4.60 32.25
C GLN A 485 -25.10 5.50 32.71
N ASP A 486 -25.80 5.10 33.78
CA ASP A 486 -26.75 6.01 34.42
C ASP A 486 -26.02 7.14 35.17
N LYS A 487 -26.79 8.10 35.68
CA LYS A 487 -26.29 9.24 36.45
C LYS A 487 -25.44 8.86 37.68
N ASP A 488 -25.59 7.63 38.18
CA ASP A 488 -24.89 7.12 39.35
C ASP A 488 -23.66 6.29 38.94
N GLY A 489 -23.35 6.23 37.63
CA GLY A 489 -22.22 5.52 37.05
C GLY A 489 -22.45 4.01 36.86
N ASN A 490 -23.67 3.51 37.02
CA ASN A 490 -23.95 2.09 36.87
C ASN A 490 -24.12 1.71 35.40
N ASP A 491 -23.57 0.55 35.03
CA ASP A 491 -23.68 -0.04 33.70
C ASP A 491 -25.10 -0.53 33.42
N LYS A 492 -25.80 0.17 32.51
CA LYS A 492 -27.18 -0.10 32.10
C LYS A 492 -27.25 -0.51 30.64
N VAL A 493 -28.28 -1.30 30.33
CA VAL A 493 -28.60 -1.70 28.97
C VAL A 493 -30.10 -1.61 28.73
N LYS A 494 -30.47 -1.02 27.61
CA LYS A 494 -31.87 -0.91 27.16
C LYS A 494 -32.02 -1.58 25.81
N VAL A 495 -33.07 -2.37 25.64
CA VAL A 495 -33.39 -3.04 24.39
C VAL A 495 -34.80 -2.66 23.97
N HIS A 496 -34.92 -2.11 22.77
CA HIS A 496 -36.17 -1.85 22.07
C HIS A 496 -36.33 -2.91 20.99
N GLN A 497 -37.11 -3.96 21.26
CA GLN A 497 -37.32 -5.07 20.33
C GLN A 497 -38.60 -4.84 19.51
N VAL A 498 -38.45 -4.63 18.20
CA VAL A 498 -39.60 -4.63 17.27
C VAL A 498 -40.00 -6.08 16.99
N GLN A 499 -41.29 -6.37 16.96
CA GLN A 499 -41.90 -7.68 16.71
C GLN A 499 -42.31 -7.81 15.23
N ALA A 500 -42.62 -9.03 14.79
CA ALA A 500 -42.99 -9.31 13.38
C ALA A 500 -44.29 -8.62 12.94
N ASP A 501 -45.20 -8.32 13.87
CA ASP A 501 -46.43 -7.57 13.61
C ASP A 501 -46.25 -6.04 13.66
N GLY A 502 -45.01 -5.57 13.86
CA GLY A 502 -44.67 -4.15 14.02
C GLY A 502 -44.91 -3.58 15.42
N SER A 503 -45.43 -4.38 16.37
CA SER A 503 -45.45 -3.98 17.79
C SER A 503 -44.03 -3.98 18.36
N TYR A 504 -43.83 -3.43 19.57
CA TYR A 504 -42.52 -3.39 20.20
C TYR A 504 -42.55 -3.76 21.69
N LYS A 505 -41.41 -4.20 22.19
CA LYS A 505 -41.17 -4.51 23.61
C LYS A 505 -39.89 -3.82 24.06
N ASP A 506 -40.04 -2.93 25.03
CA ASP A 506 -38.91 -2.31 25.73
C ASP A 506 -38.49 -3.13 26.95
N SER A 507 -37.20 -3.22 27.19
CA SER A 507 -36.62 -3.83 28.39
C SER A 507 -35.40 -3.03 28.82
N GLU A 508 -35.24 -2.83 30.12
CA GLU A 508 -34.11 -2.11 30.70
C GLU A 508 -33.51 -2.95 31.84
N GLY A 509 -32.19 -3.04 31.87
CA GLY A 509 -31.45 -3.91 32.77
C GLY A 509 -30.06 -3.37 33.07
N THR A 510 -29.24 -4.21 33.69
CA THR A 510 -27.83 -3.95 33.99
C THR A 510 -26.94 -4.93 33.26
N PHE A 511 -25.66 -4.59 33.07
CA PHE A 511 -24.66 -5.50 32.56
C PHE A 511 -23.34 -5.42 33.33
N THR A 512 -22.55 -6.48 33.25
CA THR A 512 -21.17 -6.53 33.76
C THR A 512 -20.25 -7.12 32.68
N VAL A 513 -18.98 -6.70 32.67
CA VAL A 513 -17.99 -7.13 31.68
C VAL A 513 -16.84 -7.83 32.37
N ASP A 514 -16.55 -9.05 31.93
CA ASP A 514 -15.34 -9.78 32.26
C ASP A 514 -14.35 -9.55 31.12
N GLU A 515 -13.53 -8.49 31.24
CA GLU A 515 -12.58 -8.10 30.20
C GLU A 515 -11.52 -9.18 29.94
N LYS A 516 -11.18 -9.99 30.94
CA LYS A 516 -10.21 -11.08 30.77
C LYS A 516 -10.74 -12.13 29.82
N ASN A 517 -11.98 -12.58 30.04
CA ASN A 517 -12.60 -13.62 29.21
C ASN A 517 -13.40 -13.06 28.03
N LYS A 518 -13.48 -11.72 27.90
CA LYS A 518 -14.22 -11.00 26.86
C LYS A 518 -15.68 -11.42 26.82
N THR A 519 -16.32 -11.47 27.99
CA THR A 519 -17.73 -11.85 28.12
C THR A 519 -18.55 -10.80 28.84
N ILE A 520 -19.83 -10.70 28.49
CA ILE A 520 -20.81 -9.81 29.10
C ILE A 520 -21.87 -10.66 29.80
N THR A 521 -22.27 -10.26 31.00
CA THR A 521 -23.46 -10.79 31.68
C THR A 521 -24.51 -9.69 31.75
N MET A 522 -25.69 -9.92 31.16
CA MET A 522 -26.81 -8.97 31.10
C MET A 522 -28.01 -9.52 31.89
N THR A 523 -28.77 -8.64 32.55
CA THR A 523 -30.01 -9.04 33.25
C THR A 523 -31.23 -9.14 32.31
N ILE A 524 -31.09 -8.70 31.06
CA ILE A 524 -32.10 -8.79 29.99
C ILE A 524 -31.46 -9.43 28.76
N ASP A 525 -32.29 -9.88 27.80
CA ASP A 525 -31.77 -10.44 26.55
C ASP A 525 -31.13 -9.34 25.68
N PRO A 526 -30.06 -9.65 24.93
CA PRO A 526 -29.59 -8.77 23.87
C PRO A 526 -30.66 -8.68 22.77
N LEU A 527 -30.58 -7.63 21.94
CA LEU A 527 -31.46 -7.46 20.78
C LEU A 527 -31.35 -8.69 19.86
N ASN A 528 -32.45 -9.40 19.62
CA ASN A 528 -32.44 -10.64 18.85
C ASN A 528 -33.38 -10.56 17.64
N ALA A 529 -33.15 -11.40 16.63
CA ALA A 529 -34.11 -11.54 15.54
C ALA A 529 -35.41 -12.17 16.08
N VAL A 530 -36.56 -11.59 15.73
CA VAL A 530 -37.86 -11.94 16.32
C VAL A 530 -38.25 -13.41 16.10
N GLU A 531 -37.92 -13.96 14.93
CA GLU A 531 -38.34 -15.30 14.52
C GLU A 531 -37.21 -16.34 14.54
N TYR A 532 -36.15 -16.15 15.33
CA TYR A 532 -35.03 -17.10 15.26
C TYR A 532 -35.46 -18.55 15.59
N ILE A 533 -35.43 -19.41 14.56
CA ILE A 533 -35.80 -20.84 14.62
C ILE A 533 -34.65 -21.61 15.27
N GLY A 534 -34.69 -21.75 16.59
CA GLY A 534 -33.69 -22.52 17.35
C GLY A 534 -33.59 -22.17 18.83
N GLY A 535 -34.12 -21.00 19.24
CA GLY A 535 -34.07 -20.49 20.61
C GLY A 535 -32.64 -20.20 21.11
N ILE A 536 -32.54 -19.42 22.19
CA ILE A 536 -31.29 -19.19 22.92
C ILE A 536 -31.37 -19.88 24.29
N THR A 537 -30.29 -20.54 24.71
CA THR A 537 -30.28 -21.20 26.02
C THR A 537 -29.95 -20.17 27.08
N ARG A 538 -30.87 -19.94 28.00
CA ARG A 538 -30.62 -19.20 29.24
C ARG A 538 -30.34 -20.16 30.37
N THR A 539 -29.12 -20.10 30.90
CA THR A 539 -28.84 -20.30 32.32
C THR A 539 -28.72 -18.93 32.99
N ASP A 540 -29.02 -18.82 34.28
CA ASP A 540 -28.99 -17.55 35.04
C ASP A 540 -27.59 -16.87 35.07
N GLU A 541 -26.58 -17.50 34.47
CA GLU A 541 -25.17 -17.08 34.40
C GLU A 541 -24.61 -17.09 32.95
N THR A 542 -25.44 -17.16 31.91
CA THR A 542 -24.94 -17.35 30.53
C THR A 542 -24.14 -16.13 30.07
N LYS A 543 -22.82 -16.26 30.13
CA LYS A 543 -21.85 -15.28 29.64
C LYS A 543 -22.00 -15.13 28.12
N ILE A 544 -22.48 -13.98 27.66
CA ILE A 544 -22.50 -13.59 26.24
C ILE A 544 -21.06 -13.33 25.84
N LYS A 545 -20.58 -13.99 24.78
CA LYS A 545 -19.20 -13.79 24.31
C LYS A 545 -19.14 -12.54 23.46
N VAL A 546 -18.21 -11.63 23.73
CA VAL A 546 -17.88 -10.58 22.77
C VAL A 546 -16.95 -11.19 21.74
N MET A 547 -17.41 -11.24 20.49
CA MET A 547 -16.67 -11.85 19.39
C MET A 547 -15.86 -10.82 18.62
N SER A 548 -16.30 -9.56 18.61
CA SER A 548 -15.53 -8.41 18.14
C SER A 548 -16.17 -7.11 18.67
N LEU A 549 -15.37 -6.05 18.78
CA LEU A 549 -15.82 -4.73 19.20
C LEU A 549 -14.96 -3.64 18.56
N SER A 550 -15.61 -2.65 17.97
CA SER A 550 -15.01 -1.45 17.35
C SER A 550 -15.93 -0.25 17.59
N ASP A 551 -15.57 0.94 17.08
CA ASP A 551 -16.39 2.15 17.25
C ASP A 551 -17.72 2.09 16.47
N GLU A 552 -17.79 1.20 15.48
CA GLU A 552 -18.90 1.11 14.51
C GLU A 552 -19.62 -0.24 14.51
N ALA A 553 -19.01 -1.28 15.11
CA ALA A 553 -19.52 -2.64 15.04
C ALA A 553 -19.26 -3.45 16.31
N LEU A 554 -20.23 -4.30 16.65
CA LEU A 554 -20.22 -5.21 17.80
C LEU A 554 -20.75 -6.58 17.36
N GLN A 555 -20.04 -7.64 17.75
CA GLN A 555 -20.53 -9.01 17.58
C GLN A 555 -20.69 -9.71 18.93
N LEU A 556 -21.88 -10.25 19.19
CA LEU A 556 -22.21 -10.95 20.43
C LEU A 556 -22.55 -12.42 20.16
N GLY A 557 -21.75 -13.33 20.70
CA GLY A 557 -21.96 -14.78 20.64
C GLY A 557 -22.87 -15.29 21.76
N VAL A 558 -23.95 -15.96 21.38
CA VAL A 558 -24.91 -16.63 22.27
C VAL A 558 -25.03 -18.12 21.93
N ILE A 559 -25.34 -18.96 22.92
CA ILE A 559 -25.50 -20.40 22.71
C ILE A 559 -26.93 -20.70 22.23
N ARG A 560 -27.03 -21.37 21.07
CA ARG A 560 -28.28 -21.83 20.50
C ARG A 560 -28.85 -23.02 21.27
N SER A 561 -30.15 -23.01 21.53
CA SER A 561 -30.82 -24.13 22.23
C SER A 561 -30.97 -25.38 21.38
N SER A 562 -30.94 -25.26 20.06
CA SER A 562 -31.13 -26.38 19.14
C SER A 562 -30.00 -27.42 19.19
N ASP A 563 -28.77 -26.97 19.31
CA ASP A 563 -27.55 -27.77 19.07
C ASP A 563 -26.37 -27.39 19.98
N GLY A 564 -26.54 -26.39 20.85
CA GLY A 564 -25.47 -25.91 21.74
C GLY A 564 -24.33 -25.18 21.03
N GLN A 565 -24.50 -24.87 19.74
CA GLN A 565 -23.50 -24.14 18.94
C GLN A 565 -23.61 -22.63 19.18
N LEU A 566 -22.56 -21.90 18.82
CA LEU A 566 -22.52 -20.44 18.96
C LEU A 566 -23.21 -19.78 17.77
N MET A 567 -24.17 -18.91 18.05
CA MET A 567 -24.71 -17.94 17.09
C MET A 567 -24.16 -16.56 17.45
N ILE A 568 -23.61 -15.86 16.48
CA ILE A 568 -23.05 -14.53 16.66
C ILE A 568 -24.03 -13.52 16.08
N TYR A 569 -24.55 -12.62 16.89
CA TYR A 569 -25.32 -11.47 16.42
C TYR A 569 -24.37 -10.39 15.90
N ASN A 570 -24.67 -9.87 14.71
CA ASN A 570 -23.86 -8.87 14.04
C ASN A 570 -24.55 -7.51 14.10
N TYR A 571 -24.00 -6.62 14.92
CA TYR A 571 -24.52 -5.27 15.08
C TYR A 571 -23.57 -4.22 14.56
N VAL A 572 -24.16 -3.12 14.12
CA VAL A 572 -23.48 -1.88 13.81
C VAL A 572 -24.16 -0.73 14.55
N THR A 573 -23.49 0.41 14.67
CA THR A 573 -24.11 1.57 15.30
C THR A 573 -25.24 2.13 14.43
N SER A 574 -26.23 2.75 15.05
CA SER A 574 -27.38 3.30 14.33
C SER A 574 -26.97 4.30 13.23
N ASP A 575 -25.93 5.10 13.48
CA ASP A 575 -25.40 6.07 12.53
C ASP A 575 -24.78 5.42 11.28
N VAL A 576 -24.04 4.32 11.41
CA VAL A 576 -23.46 3.67 10.22
C VAL A 576 -24.49 2.86 9.43
N LYS A 577 -25.49 2.29 10.11
CA LYS A 577 -26.60 1.60 9.45
C LYS A 577 -27.43 2.59 8.64
N ASN A 578 -27.94 3.64 9.29
CA ASN A 578 -28.94 4.50 8.68
C ASN A 578 -28.34 5.70 7.93
N GLY A 579 -27.09 6.05 8.23
CA GLY A 579 -26.46 7.26 7.72
C GLY A 579 -27.07 8.52 8.33
N TYR A 580 -26.81 9.65 7.67
CA TYR A 580 -27.26 10.98 8.04
C TYR A 580 -28.02 11.59 6.87
N VAL A 581 -29.17 12.19 7.16
CA VAL A 581 -29.94 12.89 6.13
C VAL A 581 -29.25 14.21 5.80
N ALA A 582 -28.79 14.35 4.56
CA ALA A 582 -28.32 15.63 4.02
C ALA A 582 -29.46 16.28 3.24
N LYS A 583 -30.01 17.36 3.79
CA LYS A 583 -31.19 18.06 3.30
C LYS A 583 -30.80 19.40 2.69
N LEU A 584 -30.99 19.52 1.39
CA LEU A 584 -30.91 20.78 0.66
C LEU A 584 -32.27 21.49 0.78
N THR A 585 -32.28 22.70 1.33
CA THR A 585 -33.49 23.51 1.48
C THR A 585 -33.33 24.82 0.72
N ALA A 586 -34.33 25.18 -0.08
CA ALA A 586 -34.36 26.41 -0.86
C ALA A 586 -35.67 27.19 -0.64
N TRP A 587 -35.54 28.51 -0.46
CA TRP A 587 -36.64 29.46 -0.40
C TRP A 587 -36.29 30.73 -1.18
N GLY A 588 -37.27 31.29 -1.87
CA GLY A 588 -37.10 32.45 -2.74
C GLY A 588 -38.41 33.12 -3.09
N ASP A 589 -38.35 34.09 -4.00
CA ASP A 589 -39.55 34.76 -4.52
C ASP A 589 -40.53 33.71 -5.09
N GLY A 590 -41.82 33.83 -4.76
CA GLY A 590 -42.84 32.77 -4.97
C GLY A 590 -43.33 32.10 -3.66
N GLY A 591 -42.58 32.22 -2.56
CA GLY A 591 -43.09 32.01 -1.20
C GLY A 591 -43.12 30.56 -0.67
N ASN A 592 -42.90 29.54 -1.49
CA ASN A 592 -42.89 28.14 -1.04
C ASN A 592 -41.51 27.70 -0.51
N TRP A 593 -41.46 26.83 0.49
CA TRP A 593 -40.25 26.12 0.90
C TRP A 593 -40.14 24.82 0.11
N ASP A 594 -39.04 24.61 -0.60
CA ASP A 594 -38.75 23.33 -1.25
C ASP A 594 -37.51 22.69 -0.63
N GLY A 595 -37.44 21.36 -0.68
CA GLY A 595 -36.25 20.65 -0.24
C GLY A 595 -36.14 19.27 -0.84
N ALA A 596 -34.90 18.78 -0.87
CA ALA A 596 -34.55 17.44 -1.31
C ALA A 596 -33.51 16.86 -0.35
N THR A 597 -33.43 15.53 -0.31
CA THR A 597 -32.55 14.82 0.62
C THR A 597 -31.70 13.79 -0.11
N THR A 598 -30.49 13.57 0.39
CA THR A 598 -29.70 12.37 0.16
C THR A 598 -29.25 11.79 1.50
N VAL A 599 -28.67 10.60 1.50
CA VAL A 599 -28.12 9.98 2.71
C VAL A 599 -26.60 10.00 2.63
N VAL A 600 -25.97 10.63 3.62
CA VAL A 600 -24.54 10.57 3.87
C VAL A 600 -24.26 9.34 4.72
N SER A 601 -23.31 8.49 4.35
CA SER A 601 -23.00 7.31 5.15
C SER A 601 -22.44 7.70 6.52
N GLY A 602 -22.61 6.86 7.53
CA GLY A 602 -21.94 7.03 8.83
C GLY A 602 -20.55 6.39 8.86
N GLY A 603 -19.79 6.72 9.90
CA GLY A 603 -18.51 6.08 10.23
C GLY A 603 -17.42 6.36 9.20
N SER A 604 -16.55 5.38 8.97
CA SER A 604 -15.44 5.43 8.02
C SER A 604 -15.88 5.66 6.58
N LYS A 605 -17.09 5.22 6.20
CA LYS A 605 -17.70 5.46 4.89
C LYS A 605 -18.32 6.85 4.74
N ALA A 606 -18.36 7.67 5.80
CA ALA A 606 -18.88 9.03 5.70
C ALA A 606 -18.03 9.90 4.79
N VAL A 607 -16.70 9.74 4.82
CA VAL A 607 -15.77 10.49 3.97
C VAL A 607 -15.98 10.11 2.51
N GLY A 608 -16.30 11.09 1.68
CA GLY A 608 -16.67 10.86 0.28
C GLY A 608 -17.50 12.00 -0.29
N GLN A 609 -17.79 11.88 -1.58
CA GLN A 609 -18.58 12.85 -2.34
C GLN A 609 -20.05 12.42 -2.43
N TYR A 610 -20.95 13.38 -2.29
CA TYR A 610 -22.40 13.21 -2.31
C TYR A 610 -23.04 14.32 -3.14
N THR A 611 -24.23 14.03 -3.68
CA THR A 611 -25.02 15.00 -4.45
C THR A 611 -26.46 15.00 -3.96
N VAL A 612 -27.02 16.18 -3.75
CA VAL A 612 -28.45 16.39 -3.54
C VAL A 612 -29.01 17.17 -4.72
N LYS A 613 -30.08 16.66 -5.32
CA LYS A 613 -30.78 17.31 -6.43
C LYS A 613 -32.19 17.68 -6.00
N LEU A 614 -32.45 18.98 -5.94
CA LEU A 614 -33.76 19.56 -5.73
C LEU A 614 -34.47 19.76 -7.08
N GLU A 615 -35.73 19.33 -7.16
CA GLU A 615 -36.61 19.58 -8.31
C GLU A 615 -37.87 20.33 -7.84
N THR A 616 -38.19 21.44 -8.49
CA THR A 616 -39.34 22.29 -8.15
C THR A 616 -40.32 22.39 -9.30
N THR A 617 -41.58 22.67 -8.97
CA THR A 617 -42.65 22.93 -9.96
C THR A 617 -42.69 24.40 -10.38
N GLU A 618 -42.27 25.29 -9.49
CA GLU A 618 -42.22 26.74 -9.70
C GLU A 618 -40.78 27.22 -9.79
N ALA A 619 -40.55 28.18 -10.69
CA ALA A 619 -39.25 28.80 -10.85
C ALA A 619 -38.91 29.69 -9.65
N ARG A 620 -37.64 29.68 -9.25
CA ARG A 620 -37.07 30.58 -8.26
C ARG A 620 -36.34 31.68 -9.01
N THR A 621 -36.96 32.85 -9.11
CA THR A 621 -36.37 34.00 -9.81
C THR A 621 -35.30 34.71 -8.99
N ASN A 622 -35.22 34.41 -7.69
CA ASN A 622 -34.30 35.05 -6.76
C ASN A 622 -34.14 34.20 -5.49
N GLY A 623 -32.90 33.94 -5.08
CA GLY A 623 -32.63 33.12 -3.90
C GLY A 623 -32.67 33.90 -2.60
N LYS A 624 -33.29 33.37 -1.54
CA LYS A 624 -33.37 34.03 -0.23
C LYS A 624 -32.79 33.19 0.90
N VAL A 625 -33.11 31.90 0.95
CA VAL A 625 -32.53 30.95 1.92
C VAL A 625 -32.18 29.65 1.21
N TYR A 626 -30.89 29.33 1.16
CA TYR A 626 -30.31 28.17 0.50
C TYR A 626 -29.30 27.56 1.47
N VAL A 627 -29.66 26.43 2.05
CA VAL A 627 -28.86 25.75 3.07
C VAL A 627 -28.80 24.26 2.78
N LEU A 628 -27.67 23.64 3.11
CA LEU A 628 -27.52 22.19 3.17
C LEU A 628 -27.31 21.80 4.63
N ASP A 629 -28.23 21.03 5.19
CA ASP A 629 -28.16 20.53 6.58
C ASP A 629 -27.91 19.03 6.59
N LEU A 630 -26.83 18.60 7.24
CA LEU A 630 -26.62 17.20 7.60
C LEU A 630 -27.15 16.99 9.03
N GLU A 631 -28.34 16.41 9.12
CA GLU A 631 -29.11 16.29 10.37
C GLU A 631 -28.37 15.44 11.40
N GLY A 632 -28.07 15.97 12.59
CA GLY A 632 -27.34 15.29 13.68
C GLY A 632 -25.85 15.01 13.42
N PHE A 633 -25.31 15.41 12.28
CA PHE A 633 -23.93 15.07 11.88
C PHE A 633 -22.88 15.78 12.73
N ALA A 634 -23.10 17.05 13.09
CA ALA A 634 -22.16 17.80 13.92
C ALA A 634 -22.18 17.33 15.39
N ALA A 635 -23.31 16.83 15.88
CA ALA A 635 -23.40 16.23 17.21
C ALA A 635 -22.51 14.98 17.34
N LYS A 636 -22.44 14.15 16.28
CA LYS A 636 -21.55 12.98 16.25
C LYS A 636 -20.11 13.36 15.90
N TYR A 637 -19.93 14.24 14.93
CA TYR A 637 -18.63 14.63 14.38
C TYR A 637 -18.43 16.14 14.54
N PRO A 638 -18.16 16.62 15.77
CA PRO A 638 -18.04 18.05 16.07
C PRO A 638 -16.85 18.71 15.36
N LYS A 639 -15.89 17.88 14.90
CA LYS A 639 -14.73 18.27 14.12
C LYS A 639 -14.83 17.83 12.66
N ALA A 640 -16.03 17.66 12.11
CA ALA A 640 -16.15 17.37 10.69
C ALA A 640 -15.74 18.57 9.81
N LEU A 641 -15.23 18.27 8.62
CA LEU A 641 -15.09 19.21 7.51
C LEU A 641 -15.92 18.71 6.33
N VAL A 642 -16.88 19.53 5.90
CA VAL A 642 -17.65 19.32 4.67
C VAL A 642 -17.43 20.50 3.73
N ARG A 643 -17.12 20.21 2.46
CA ARG A 643 -16.83 21.19 1.42
C ARG A 643 -17.86 21.08 0.29
N ILE A 644 -18.23 22.22 -0.32
CA ILE A 644 -19.00 22.25 -1.55
C ILE A 644 -18.05 22.15 -2.74
N ASP A 645 -18.27 21.16 -3.62
CA ASP A 645 -17.46 20.95 -4.81
C ASP A 645 -18.10 21.61 -6.05
N ALA A 646 -19.43 21.54 -6.17
CA ALA A 646 -20.15 22.13 -7.28
C ALA A 646 -21.59 22.49 -6.91
N ILE A 647 -22.13 23.50 -7.58
CA ILE A 647 -23.55 23.87 -7.51
C ILE A 647 -24.03 24.05 -8.95
N LYS A 648 -25.15 23.45 -9.33
CA LYS A 648 -25.75 23.62 -10.66
C LYS A 648 -27.19 24.10 -10.57
N ALA A 649 -27.54 25.11 -11.36
CA ALA A 649 -28.90 25.55 -11.59
C ALA A 649 -29.33 25.17 -13.01
N ASP A 650 -30.42 24.43 -13.14
CA ASP A 650 -30.91 23.90 -14.43
C ASP A 650 -29.82 23.20 -15.28
N GLY A 651 -28.91 22.49 -14.61
CA GLY A 651 -27.79 21.79 -15.23
C GLY A 651 -26.58 22.66 -15.60
N GLN A 652 -26.61 23.97 -15.33
CA GLN A 652 -25.49 24.89 -15.54
C GLN A 652 -24.71 25.13 -14.24
N ASP A 653 -23.39 25.05 -14.29
CA ASP A 653 -22.54 25.32 -13.13
C ASP A 653 -22.70 26.78 -12.68
N LEU A 654 -22.97 26.94 -11.38
CA LEU A 654 -22.97 28.23 -10.71
C LEU A 654 -21.59 28.54 -10.17
N LYS A 655 -21.22 29.79 -10.33
CA LYS A 655 -19.96 30.33 -9.85
C LYS A 655 -20.10 30.77 -8.39
N PHE A 656 -19.24 30.28 -7.51
CA PHE A 656 -19.25 30.62 -6.09
C PHE A 656 -17.84 30.71 -5.50
N ASP A 657 -17.69 31.51 -4.45
CA ASP A 657 -16.50 31.62 -3.62
C ASP A 657 -16.75 30.93 -2.28
N ALA A 658 -16.22 29.71 -2.13
CA ALA A 658 -16.42 28.90 -0.93
C ALA A 658 -15.77 29.51 0.33
N ASN A 659 -14.81 30.44 0.20
CA ASN A 659 -14.24 31.15 1.34
C ASN A 659 -15.30 32.06 2.05
N LYS A 660 -16.44 32.31 1.40
CA LYS A 660 -17.54 33.12 1.94
C LYS A 660 -18.70 32.29 2.51
N PHE A 661 -18.66 30.97 2.39
CA PHE A 661 -19.65 30.10 3.03
C PHE A 661 -19.42 29.99 4.54
N HIS A 662 -20.48 29.57 5.23
CA HIS A 662 -20.48 29.32 6.67
C HIS A 662 -20.77 27.85 6.92
N TYR A 663 -19.91 27.19 7.70
CA TYR A 663 -19.88 25.73 7.86
C TYR A 663 -19.95 25.31 9.33
N GLY A 664 -20.65 24.22 9.64
CA GLY A 664 -20.64 23.57 10.96
C GLY A 664 -21.95 23.69 11.70
N ASP A 665 -21.92 23.48 13.02
CA ASP A 665 -23.09 23.64 13.90
C ASP A 665 -23.33 25.12 14.23
N ILE A 666 -23.67 25.91 13.22
CA ILE A 666 -23.84 27.37 13.35
C ILE A 666 -25.17 27.77 14.01
N GLU A 667 -26.04 26.79 14.29
CA GLU A 667 -27.32 26.99 14.98
C GLU A 667 -27.37 26.33 16.37
N ASP A 668 -26.26 25.75 16.84
CA ASP A 668 -26.15 25.01 18.12
C ASP A 668 -27.24 23.95 18.31
N ASN A 669 -27.60 23.24 17.24
CA ASN A 669 -28.67 22.23 17.24
C ASN A 669 -28.18 20.81 16.88
N GLY A 670 -26.86 20.64 16.70
CA GLY A 670 -26.23 19.37 16.39
C GLY A 670 -26.24 19.01 14.89
N ASN A 671 -26.85 19.82 14.03
CA ASN A 671 -26.79 19.63 12.58
C ASN A 671 -25.52 20.28 12.03
N TYR A 672 -24.88 19.63 11.05
CA TYR A 672 -23.82 20.29 10.30
C TYR A 672 -24.44 21.07 9.15
N ARG A 673 -24.50 22.40 9.27
CA ARG A 673 -25.02 23.28 8.22
C ARG A 673 -23.90 23.78 7.31
N ILE A 674 -24.22 23.86 6.02
CA ILE A 674 -23.54 24.72 5.06
C ILE A 674 -24.54 25.78 4.60
N GLU A 675 -24.34 27.01 5.06
CA GLU A 675 -25.15 28.14 4.61
C GLU A 675 -24.59 28.66 3.28
N LEU A 676 -25.26 28.31 2.18
CA LEU A 676 -24.89 28.78 0.84
C LEU A 676 -25.27 30.25 0.69
N PHE A 677 -26.49 30.61 1.08
CA PHE A 677 -26.97 31.99 1.12
C PHE A 677 -28.21 32.09 2.01
N ASN A 678 -28.28 33.05 2.92
CA ASN A 678 -29.44 33.25 3.79
C ASN A 678 -29.59 34.72 4.19
N ILE A 679 -30.71 35.34 3.80
CA ILE A 679 -31.01 36.75 4.11
C ILE A 679 -31.18 37.04 5.61
N TRP A 680 -31.50 36.02 6.41
CA TRP A 680 -31.60 36.11 7.88
C TRP A 680 -30.49 35.34 8.59
N GLY A 681 -29.47 34.91 7.85
CA GLY A 681 -28.46 33.98 8.31
C GLY A 681 -27.23 34.61 8.92
N SER A 682 -26.13 33.87 8.85
CA SER A 682 -24.90 34.18 9.56
C SER A 682 -24.08 35.32 8.95
N GLY A 683 -24.40 35.75 7.73
CA GLY A 683 -23.75 36.91 7.11
C GLY A 683 -23.66 36.88 5.59
N THR A 684 -24.01 35.75 4.97
CA THR A 684 -23.97 35.56 3.50
C THR A 684 -24.82 36.58 2.72
N ALA A 685 -25.85 37.15 3.32
CA ALA A 685 -26.63 38.25 2.74
C ALA A 685 -25.81 39.52 2.45
N GLN A 686 -24.83 39.83 3.32
CA GLN A 686 -24.02 41.05 3.24
C GLN A 686 -22.70 40.84 2.52
N ASN A 687 -22.21 39.59 2.47
CA ASN A 687 -21.03 39.19 1.72
C ASN A 687 -21.35 37.90 0.95
N SER A 688 -22.01 38.04 -0.20
CA SER A 688 -22.53 36.90 -0.95
C SER A 688 -21.39 36.04 -1.52
N PRO A 689 -21.43 34.71 -1.33
CA PRO A 689 -20.55 33.77 -2.02
C PRO A 689 -20.68 33.80 -3.54
N PHE A 690 -21.77 34.35 -4.06
CA PHE A 690 -22.08 34.38 -5.49
C PHE A 690 -21.70 35.73 -6.15
N ARG A 691 -20.84 36.53 -5.49
CA ARG A 691 -20.40 37.85 -5.97
C ARG A 691 -18.94 38.11 -5.64
N ALA A 692 -18.31 38.99 -6.43
CA ALA A 692 -16.95 39.48 -6.16
C ALA A 692 -16.86 40.22 -4.81
N SER A 693 -17.78 41.13 -4.54
CA SER A 693 -17.80 41.94 -3.32
C SER A 693 -19.22 42.32 -2.90
N GLY A 694 -19.45 42.43 -1.59
CA GLY A 694 -20.74 42.80 -1.01
C GLY A 694 -21.79 41.70 -1.18
N GLY A 695 -23.04 42.04 -0.87
CA GLY A 695 -24.17 41.13 -0.98
C GLY A 695 -25.45 41.88 -1.27
N PRO A 696 -26.48 41.19 -1.76
CA PRO A 696 -27.75 41.82 -2.12
C PRO A 696 -28.61 42.18 -0.89
N GLY A 697 -28.17 41.84 0.33
CA GLY A 697 -28.93 42.01 1.56
C GLY A 697 -30.28 41.30 1.47
N ASP A 698 -31.32 41.95 1.97
CA ASP A 698 -32.69 41.40 1.97
C ASP A 698 -33.29 41.26 0.56
N ALA A 699 -32.65 41.85 -0.45
CA ALA A 699 -33.10 41.78 -1.84
C ALA A 699 -32.93 40.37 -2.43
N GLY A 700 -32.16 39.47 -1.82
CA GLY A 700 -31.96 38.09 -2.32
C GLY A 700 -30.91 37.98 -3.43
N GLU A 701 -30.43 36.77 -3.70
CA GLU A 701 -29.35 36.48 -4.65
C GLU A 701 -29.89 35.93 -6.00
N PRO A 702 -29.91 36.76 -7.07
CA PRO A 702 -30.29 36.34 -8.41
C PRO A 702 -29.38 35.25 -9.01
N ALA A 703 -28.12 35.15 -8.58
CA ALA A 703 -27.22 34.11 -9.07
C ALA A 703 -27.68 32.70 -8.66
N LEU A 704 -28.54 32.59 -7.65
CA LEU A 704 -29.18 31.34 -7.22
C LEU A 704 -30.55 31.11 -7.88
N ALA A 705 -30.92 31.91 -8.89
CA ALA A 705 -32.16 31.69 -9.62
C ALA A 705 -32.10 30.40 -10.46
N PHE A 706 -33.19 29.65 -10.48
CA PHE A 706 -33.34 28.43 -11.29
C PHE A 706 -34.81 28.19 -11.65
N ASN A 707 -35.07 27.51 -12.76
CA ASN A 707 -36.42 27.25 -13.25
C ASN A 707 -37.00 25.94 -12.73
N LYS A 708 -36.19 24.89 -12.67
CA LYS A 708 -36.65 23.53 -12.32
C LYS A 708 -35.74 22.82 -11.33
N THR A 709 -34.42 22.93 -11.48
CA THR A 709 -33.53 22.08 -10.69
C THR A 709 -32.38 22.85 -10.06
N LEU A 710 -32.06 22.53 -8.82
CA LEU A 710 -30.84 22.93 -8.14
C LEU A 710 -30.11 21.68 -7.65
N GLU A 711 -28.86 21.51 -8.04
CA GLU A 711 -28.02 20.39 -7.63
C GLU A 711 -26.82 20.92 -6.84
N VAL A 712 -26.53 20.29 -5.71
CA VAL A 712 -25.36 20.60 -4.88
C VAL A 712 -24.56 19.33 -4.68
N THR A 713 -23.31 19.35 -5.12
CA THR A 713 -22.31 18.30 -4.89
C THR A 713 -21.35 18.76 -3.80
N PHE A 714 -21.19 17.93 -2.78
CA PHE A 714 -20.35 18.21 -1.62
C PHE A 714 -19.53 16.99 -1.22
N THR A 715 -18.39 17.23 -0.59
CA THR A 715 -17.52 16.19 -0.05
C THR A 715 -17.44 16.33 1.46
N VAL A 716 -17.72 15.24 2.19
CA VAL A 716 -17.28 15.08 3.57
C VAL A 716 -15.80 14.77 3.51
N VAL A 717 -14.96 15.73 3.88
CA VAL A 717 -13.49 15.65 3.77
C VAL A 717 -12.92 14.89 4.97
N SER A 718 -13.46 15.14 6.16
CA SER A 718 -13.05 14.47 7.39
C SER A 718 -14.19 14.48 8.41
N THR A 719 -14.21 13.46 9.26
CA THR A 719 -15.10 13.35 10.43
C THR A 719 -14.37 13.62 11.75
N THR A 720 -13.04 13.76 11.70
CA THR A 720 -12.17 13.83 12.88
C THR A 720 -11.39 15.14 13.00
N SER A 721 -11.29 15.91 11.91
CA SER A 721 -10.62 17.21 11.90
C SER A 721 -11.32 18.19 10.95
N ASP A 722 -11.54 19.42 11.43
CA ASP A 722 -12.17 20.50 10.68
C ASP A 722 -11.16 21.30 9.85
N GLY A 723 -9.90 20.86 9.81
CA GLY A 723 -8.79 21.56 9.15
C GLY A 723 -8.33 22.83 9.90
N THR A 724 -8.90 23.16 11.06
CA THR A 724 -8.37 24.24 11.90
C THR A 724 -7.10 23.78 12.62
N GLY A 725 -6.13 24.68 12.77
CA GLY A 725 -4.86 24.33 13.39
C GLY A 725 -3.69 25.16 12.88
N VAL A 726 -2.49 24.70 13.25
CA VAL A 726 -1.23 25.33 12.87
C VAL A 726 -0.52 24.41 11.88
N TYR A 727 -0.19 24.98 10.72
CA TYR A 727 0.56 24.33 9.65
C TYR A 727 1.94 24.96 9.54
N THR A 728 2.95 24.13 9.32
CA THR A 728 4.34 24.58 9.27
C THR A 728 4.84 24.55 7.83
N PRO A 729 5.14 25.71 7.21
CA PRO A 729 5.79 25.72 5.91
C PRO A 729 7.21 25.17 6.04
N THR A 730 7.60 24.33 5.11
CA THR A 730 8.97 23.83 4.99
C THR A 730 9.56 24.25 3.67
N PHE A 731 10.85 24.57 3.70
CA PHE A 731 11.61 24.89 2.52
C PHE A 731 12.47 23.69 2.11
N ASN A 732 12.39 23.32 0.84
CA ASN A 732 12.98 22.11 0.32
C ASN A 732 13.77 22.42 -0.96
N ALA A 733 14.98 21.89 -1.06
CA ALA A 733 15.85 22.05 -2.22
C ALA A 733 16.72 20.81 -2.41
N VAL A 734 16.83 20.33 -3.64
CA VAL A 734 17.61 19.13 -3.98
C VAL A 734 18.53 19.48 -5.14
N ARG A 735 19.83 19.27 -4.95
CA ARG A 735 20.80 19.42 -6.04
C ARG A 735 20.90 18.17 -6.91
N GLY A 736 20.87 17.00 -6.29
CA GLY A 736 20.96 15.70 -6.96
C GLY A 736 20.73 14.54 -6.00
N TRP A 737 20.54 13.35 -6.57
CA TRP A 737 20.35 12.10 -5.81
C TRP A 737 21.64 11.31 -5.59
N GLY A 738 22.76 11.78 -6.16
CA GLY A 738 24.07 11.13 -6.03
C GLY A 738 24.64 11.25 -4.63
N GLU A 739 25.54 10.32 -4.28
CA GLU A 739 26.29 10.37 -3.04
C GLU A 739 27.10 11.67 -2.95
N GLY A 740 26.93 12.41 -1.84
CA GLY A 740 27.58 13.70 -1.63
C GLY A 740 26.88 14.92 -2.24
N GLU A 741 25.77 14.74 -2.97
CA GLU A 741 24.96 15.86 -3.46
C GLU A 741 24.12 16.49 -2.33
N ALA A 742 24.03 17.82 -2.32
CA ALA A 742 23.32 18.55 -1.28
C ALA A 742 21.79 18.35 -1.37
N GLN A 743 21.17 18.08 -0.23
CA GLN A 743 19.72 17.96 -0.09
C GLN A 743 19.25 18.70 1.16
N LEU A 744 18.23 19.53 1.00
CA LEU A 744 17.56 20.26 2.06
C LEU A 744 16.10 19.79 2.09
N TRP A 745 15.72 19.21 3.21
CA TRP A 745 14.38 18.69 3.45
C TRP A 745 13.84 19.20 4.78
N GLY A 746 12.62 19.74 4.78
CA GLY A 746 11.91 20.07 6.01
C GLY A 746 12.41 21.32 6.74
N TYR A 747 13.14 22.23 6.09
CA TYR A 747 13.65 23.42 6.78
C TYR A 747 12.51 24.39 7.14
N ASN A 748 12.41 24.76 8.42
CA ASN A 748 11.49 25.78 8.91
C ASN A 748 12.23 26.70 9.89
N ASP A 749 11.93 27.99 9.86
CA ASP A 749 12.57 29.02 10.69
C ASP A 749 11.73 29.45 11.90
N GLY A 750 10.72 28.65 12.25
CA GLY A 750 9.70 28.98 13.25
C GLY A 750 8.44 29.62 12.69
N SER A 751 8.40 29.88 11.37
CA SER A 751 7.19 30.36 10.69
C SER A 751 6.04 29.36 10.80
N THR A 752 4.81 29.88 10.94
CA THR A 752 3.59 29.06 11.04
C THR A 752 2.42 29.73 10.32
N LEU A 753 1.65 28.96 9.57
CA LEU A 753 0.32 29.34 9.07
C LEU A 753 -0.74 28.86 10.07
N LYS A 754 -1.68 29.70 10.47
CA LYS A 754 -2.77 29.28 11.34
C LYS A 754 -4.11 29.40 10.61
N VAL A 755 -4.81 28.27 10.50
CA VAL A 755 -6.17 28.21 9.98
C VAL A 755 -7.15 28.29 11.13
N VAL A 756 -8.05 29.25 11.09
CA VAL A 756 -9.08 29.46 12.11
C VAL A 756 -10.47 29.43 11.51
N LYS A 757 -11.44 29.08 12.35
CA LYS A 757 -12.87 29.09 12.01
C LYS A 757 -13.59 29.97 13.02
N SER A 758 -14.35 30.94 12.54
CA SER A 758 -15.14 31.83 13.42
C SER A 758 -16.31 31.08 14.05
N ASP A 759 -16.91 31.65 15.09
CA ASP A 759 -18.14 31.13 15.74
C ASP A 759 -19.31 31.01 14.75
N LYS A 760 -19.26 31.77 13.66
CA LYS A 760 -20.24 31.70 12.57
C LYS A 760 -19.89 30.69 11.49
N GLY A 761 -18.85 29.89 11.68
CA GLY A 761 -18.46 28.81 10.78
C GLY A 761 -17.63 29.23 9.56
N GLN A 762 -17.13 30.46 9.50
CA GLN A 762 -16.30 30.93 8.37
C GLN A 762 -14.82 30.63 8.62
N TYR A 763 -14.15 29.99 7.66
CA TYR A 763 -12.71 29.76 7.69
C TYR A 763 -11.91 31.00 7.29
N SER A 764 -10.75 31.21 7.91
CA SER A 764 -9.82 32.28 7.56
C SER A 764 -8.38 31.91 7.92
N LEU A 765 -7.44 32.67 7.37
CA LEU A 765 -6.00 32.51 7.58
C LEU A 765 -5.49 33.60 8.52
N GLU A 766 -4.69 33.19 9.51
CA GLU A 766 -3.87 34.06 10.34
C GLU A 766 -2.39 33.86 9.96
N ASN A 767 -1.61 34.94 9.96
CA ASN A 767 -0.17 34.95 9.63
C ASN A 767 0.13 34.35 8.24
N ASN A 768 -0.60 34.81 7.22
CA ASN A 768 -0.57 34.23 5.89
C ASN A 768 0.55 34.76 4.97
N GLN A 769 1.41 35.64 5.49
CA GLN A 769 2.57 36.19 4.79
C GLN A 769 3.84 35.69 5.44
N PHE A 770 4.77 35.21 4.62
CA PHE A 770 5.99 34.54 5.05
C PHE A 770 7.22 35.22 4.47
N ASP A 771 8.32 35.15 5.21
CA ASP A 771 9.61 35.71 4.83
C ASP A 771 10.72 34.78 5.35
N MET A 772 10.85 33.63 4.71
CA MET A 772 11.71 32.54 5.18
C MET A 772 13.11 32.64 4.59
N THR A 773 14.14 32.48 5.42
CA THR A 773 15.55 32.48 4.98
C THR A 773 16.25 31.21 5.44
N TYR A 774 16.81 30.45 4.50
CA TYR A 774 17.75 29.37 4.75
C TYR A 774 19.18 29.87 4.55
N GLU A 775 20.07 29.58 5.50
CA GLU A 775 21.50 29.86 5.42
C GLU A 775 22.25 28.52 5.30
N GLY A 776 22.95 28.31 4.19
CA GLY A 776 23.66 27.07 3.88
C GLY A 776 24.39 27.13 2.53
N SER A 777 25.16 26.09 2.23
CA SER A 777 25.95 25.97 1.00
C SER A 777 25.73 24.60 0.35
N GLY A 778 26.35 24.36 -0.82
CA GLY A 778 26.25 23.09 -1.54
C GLY A 778 25.27 23.09 -2.71
N PHE A 779 24.60 24.21 -2.99
CA PHE A 779 23.62 24.36 -4.07
C PHE A 779 24.12 25.26 -5.21
N GLU A 780 25.42 25.53 -5.29
CA GLU A 780 26.01 26.52 -6.21
C GLU A 780 25.79 26.16 -7.69
N GLY A 781 25.59 24.86 -7.99
CA GLY A 781 25.34 24.35 -9.32
C GLY A 781 23.88 24.45 -9.81
N GLY A 782 22.96 24.88 -8.94
CA GLY A 782 21.53 24.84 -9.17
C GLY A 782 20.85 23.66 -8.46
N THR A 783 19.54 23.57 -8.65
CA THR A 783 18.69 22.54 -8.03
C THR A 783 17.89 21.78 -9.07
N ILE A 784 17.71 20.48 -8.88
CA ILE A 784 16.73 19.68 -9.62
C ILE A 784 15.30 19.84 -9.06
N MET A 785 15.18 20.23 -7.79
CA MET A 785 13.91 20.54 -7.13
C MET A 785 14.08 21.69 -6.14
N THR A 786 13.17 22.65 -6.14
CA THR A 786 13.04 23.70 -5.13
C THR A 786 11.56 24.03 -4.93
N PHE A 787 11.09 23.97 -3.69
CA PHE A 787 9.69 24.26 -3.36
C PHE A 787 9.48 24.55 -1.87
N ILE A 788 8.35 25.19 -1.58
CA ILE A 788 7.81 25.33 -0.23
C ILE A 788 6.68 24.32 -0.07
N GLU A 789 6.60 23.65 1.07
CA GLU A 789 5.58 22.62 1.35
C GLU A 789 4.90 22.84 2.69
N PHE A 790 3.58 22.66 2.73
CA PHE A 790 2.79 22.50 3.94
C PHE A 790 2.26 21.07 4.02
N ALA A 791 2.69 20.32 5.03
CA ALA A 791 2.14 18.99 5.29
C ALA A 791 0.64 19.09 5.63
N ASP A 792 -0.14 18.12 5.16
CA ASP A 792 -1.56 17.89 5.45
C ASP A 792 -2.55 18.98 5.01
N LEU A 793 -2.10 20.19 4.67
CA LEU A 793 -2.96 21.31 4.30
C LEU A 793 -3.82 20.98 3.07
N TYR A 794 -3.24 20.32 2.07
CA TYR A 794 -3.97 19.93 0.86
C TYR A 794 -5.07 18.90 1.14
N GLY A 795 -4.84 17.98 2.08
CA GLY A 795 -5.81 16.96 2.47
C GLY A 795 -7.15 17.58 2.93
N PHE A 796 -7.10 18.75 3.56
CA PHE A 796 -8.29 19.49 4.00
C PHE A 796 -8.77 20.52 2.96
N PHE A 797 -7.84 21.29 2.41
CA PHE A 797 -8.11 22.47 1.59
C PHE A 797 -7.41 22.38 0.23
N PRO A 798 -7.88 21.51 -0.68
CA PRO A 798 -7.23 21.33 -1.97
C PRO A 798 -7.36 22.52 -2.92
N GLY A 799 -8.21 23.51 -2.59
CA GLY A 799 -8.32 24.77 -3.31
C GLY A 799 -7.40 25.87 -2.76
N THR A 800 -6.42 25.54 -1.92
CA THR A 800 -5.50 26.52 -1.34
C THR A 800 -4.70 27.20 -2.45
N HIS A 801 -4.58 28.53 -2.39
CA HIS A 801 -3.82 29.31 -3.35
C HIS A 801 -2.76 30.16 -2.66
N SER A 802 -1.54 30.15 -3.19
CA SER A 802 -0.40 30.92 -2.68
C SER A 802 0.39 31.52 -3.83
N THR A 803 1.08 32.63 -3.57
CA THR A 803 2.00 33.25 -4.53
C THR A 803 3.39 33.39 -3.95
N LEU A 804 4.40 33.24 -4.81
CA LEU A 804 5.74 33.71 -4.51
C LEU A 804 5.81 35.21 -4.78
N ASP A 805 6.10 36.00 -3.74
CA ASP A 805 6.05 37.46 -3.78
C ASP A 805 7.41 38.04 -4.18
N GLU A 806 8.48 37.57 -3.51
CA GLU A 806 9.88 37.91 -3.77
C GLU A 806 10.78 36.69 -3.52
N PHE A 807 11.87 36.58 -4.27
CA PHE A 807 12.85 35.50 -4.13
C PHE A 807 14.27 36.05 -4.19
N TYR A 808 15.13 35.59 -3.28
CA TYR A 808 16.51 36.04 -3.17
C TYR A 808 17.46 34.86 -3.03
N LEU A 809 18.61 34.96 -3.70
CA LEU A 809 19.74 34.05 -3.56
C LEU A 809 20.98 34.87 -3.19
N ASP A 810 21.68 34.46 -2.15
CA ASP A 810 22.86 35.15 -1.61
C ASP A 810 22.63 36.65 -1.33
N GLY A 811 21.41 36.99 -0.89
CA GLY A 811 20.99 38.37 -0.62
C GLY A 811 20.63 39.21 -1.85
N GLN A 812 20.66 38.64 -3.06
CA GLN A 812 20.30 39.32 -4.30
C GLN A 812 18.92 38.87 -4.81
N ALA A 813 18.10 39.83 -5.24
CA ALA A 813 16.78 39.53 -5.79
C ALA A 813 16.91 38.78 -7.12
N VAL A 814 16.12 37.71 -7.28
CA VAL A 814 16.06 36.90 -8.49
C VAL A 814 14.82 37.27 -9.30
N SER A 815 14.99 37.43 -10.61
CA SER A 815 13.88 37.64 -11.54
C SER A 815 13.29 36.31 -11.97
N TYR A 816 11.97 36.21 -12.00
CA TYR A 816 11.25 35.01 -12.42
C TYR A 816 9.90 35.37 -13.05
N ASP A 817 9.37 34.46 -13.86
CA ASP A 817 8.02 34.54 -14.41
C ASP A 817 7.00 34.06 -13.37
N LYS A 818 6.32 35.01 -12.74
CA LYS A 818 5.32 34.73 -11.69
C LYS A 818 4.19 33.80 -12.15
N SER A 819 3.84 33.82 -13.44
CA SER A 819 2.75 33.01 -13.99
C SER A 819 3.10 31.52 -14.11
N LYS A 820 4.38 31.18 -13.93
CA LYS A 820 4.92 29.82 -14.05
C LYS A 820 5.26 29.18 -12.71
N VAL A 821 5.11 29.91 -11.60
CA VAL A 821 5.17 29.32 -10.25
C VAL A 821 3.84 28.61 -10.01
N VAL A 822 3.89 27.33 -9.62
CA VAL A 822 2.71 26.47 -9.53
C VAL A 822 2.40 26.16 -8.08
N ASP A 823 1.14 26.31 -7.70
CA ASP A 823 0.59 25.68 -6.50
C ASP A 823 0.23 24.21 -6.82
N ALA A 824 1.14 23.31 -6.48
CA ALA A 824 0.99 21.89 -6.73
C ALA A 824 0.34 21.18 -5.54
N ASN A 825 -0.54 20.25 -5.89
CA ASN A 825 -1.51 19.63 -5.01
C ASN A 825 -1.22 18.13 -4.94
N GLU A 826 -0.38 17.72 -3.99
CA GLU A 826 0.08 16.32 -3.85
C GLU A 826 -0.42 15.71 -2.54
N ASN A 827 -1.60 15.09 -2.54
CA ASN A 827 -2.23 14.55 -1.33
C ASN A 827 -1.25 13.75 -0.45
N PRO A 828 -1.02 14.13 0.83
CA PRO A 828 -1.70 15.17 1.64
C PRO A 828 -1.03 16.56 1.69
N LYS A 829 0.05 16.78 0.94
CA LYS A 829 0.90 17.97 0.94
C LYS A 829 0.41 19.04 -0.03
N TYR A 830 0.45 20.29 0.41
CA TYR A 830 0.32 21.47 -0.46
C TYR A 830 1.72 22.00 -0.77
N ARG A 831 2.01 22.31 -2.04
CA ARG A 831 3.31 22.83 -2.46
C ARG A 831 3.18 24.13 -3.25
N LEU A 832 4.04 25.09 -2.95
CA LEU A 832 4.38 26.19 -3.85
C LEU A 832 5.67 25.78 -4.58
N GLU A 833 5.51 25.22 -5.78
CA GLU A 833 6.58 24.68 -6.60
C GLU A 833 7.27 25.79 -7.39
N LEU A 834 8.55 26.00 -7.10
CA LEU A 834 9.40 26.97 -7.83
C LEU A 834 10.02 26.28 -9.04
N PHE A 835 10.55 25.07 -8.84
CA PHE A 835 11.05 24.20 -9.91
C PHE A 835 11.09 22.74 -9.46
N ASN A 836 10.78 21.82 -10.35
CA ASN A 836 10.87 20.38 -10.13
C ASN A 836 11.04 19.66 -11.48
N CYS A 837 12.19 19.05 -11.72
CA CYS A 837 12.46 18.33 -12.97
C CYS A 837 11.61 17.06 -13.16
N TYR A 838 10.88 16.64 -12.13
CA TYR A 838 9.92 15.52 -12.15
C TYR A 838 8.46 15.98 -12.02
N GLY A 839 8.23 17.28 -11.81
CA GLY A 839 6.92 17.85 -11.47
C GLY A 839 6.30 18.68 -12.60
N ALA A 840 5.27 19.45 -12.23
CA ALA A 840 4.49 20.27 -13.18
C ALA A 840 5.33 21.40 -13.81
N THR A 841 6.37 21.86 -13.12
CA THR A 841 7.26 22.94 -13.59
C THR A 841 8.43 22.45 -14.45
N LYS A 842 8.55 21.13 -14.72
CA LYS A 842 9.66 20.54 -15.49
C LYS A 842 9.91 21.24 -16.83
N ASP A 843 8.85 21.46 -17.59
CA ASP A 843 8.90 22.07 -18.93
C ASP A 843 8.33 23.51 -18.96
N ASN A 844 7.87 24.00 -17.80
CA ASN A 844 7.32 25.35 -17.64
C ASN A 844 8.09 26.14 -16.57
N CYS A 845 9.39 26.33 -16.79
CA CYS A 845 10.29 26.90 -15.79
C CYS A 845 10.04 28.41 -15.57
N ALA A 846 9.87 28.81 -14.30
CA ALA A 846 9.73 30.22 -13.92
C ALA A 846 11.07 30.99 -13.90
N PHE A 847 12.20 30.30 -13.70
CA PHE A 847 13.49 30.91 -13.35
C PHE A 847 14.53 30.94 -14.49
N GLY A 848 14.19 30.45 -15.69
CA GLY A 848 15.14 30.43 -16.81
C GLY A 848 15.02 29.18 -17.66
N VAL A 849 16.15 28.73 -18.20
CA VAL A 849 16.24 27.54 -19.06
C VAL A 849 17.07 26.49 -18.35
N LYS A 850 16.48 25.30 -18.10
CA LYS A 850 17.18 24.21 -17.43
C LYS A 850 18.35 23.66 -18.26
N ASP A 851 19.39 23.21 -17.56
CA ASP A 851 20.53 22.49 -18.13
C ASP A 851 20.43 21.01 -17.71
N GLY A 852 20.01 20.15 -18.63
CA GLY A 852 19.57 18.80 -18.29
C GLY A 852 18.36 18.86 -17.35
N ASP A 853 18.52 18.33 -16.14
CA ASP A 853 17.50 18.38 -15.08
C ASP A 853 17.73 19.52 -14.07
N LEU A 854 18.86 20.23 -14.14
CA LEU A 854 19.22 21.28 -13.19
C LEU A 854 18.67 22.65 -13.62
N MET A 855 18.08 23.37 -12.67
CA MET A 855 17.83 24.81 -12.80
C MET A 855 19.01 25.58 -12.19
N ARG A 856 19.92 26.03 -13.05
CA ARG A 856 21.16 26.71 -12.62
C ARG A 856 20.89 28.05 -11.95
N GLU A 857 19.83 28.73 -12.39
CA GLU A 857 19.37 30.02 -11.89
C GLU A 857 18.84 29.96 -10.45
N LEU A 858 18.62 28.76 -9.91
CA LEU A 858 18.27 28.54 -8.49
C LEU A 858 19.51 28.23 -7.61
N GLY A 859 20.72 28.34 -8.14
CA GLY A 859 21.94 28.06 -7.39
C GLY A 859 22.36 29.17 -6.43
N PHE A 860 22.82 28.80 -5.23
CA PHE A 860 23.29 29.74 -4.20
C PHE A 860 24.47 29.18 -3.38
N ASN A 861 25.25 30.08 -2.77
CA ASN A 861 26.47 29.75 -2.01
C ASN A 861 26.29 29.88 -0.50
N LYS A 862 25.39 30.76 -0.05
CA LYS A 862 25.24 31.17 1.35
C LYS A 862 23.80 31.14 1.80
N SER A 863 22.88 31.67 0.99
CA SER A 863 21.49 31.76 1.44
C SER A 863 20.47 31.74 0.32
N MET A 864 19.28 31.27 0.70
CA MET A 864 18.09 31.27 -0.13
C MET A 864 16.94 31.81 0.71
N ARG A 865 16.29 32.86 0.23
CA ARG A 865 15.19 33.53 0.94
C ARG A 865 13.98 33.67 0.04
N ALA A 866 12.82 33.25 0.53
CA ALA A 866 11.55 33.32 -0.17
C ALA A 866 10.53 34.10 0.66
N LYS A 867 9.92 35.12 0.04
CA LYS A 867 8.70 35.74 0.53
C LYS A 867 7.52 35.22 -0.24
N PHE A 868 6.50 34.76 0.45
CA PHE A 868 5.31 34.21 -0.18
C PHE A 868 4.08 34.46 0.68
N THR A 869 2.91 34.47 0.04
CA THR A 869 1.62 34.72 0.68
C THR A 869 0.66 33.59 0.35
N VAL A 870 -0.03 33.07 1.36
CA VAL A 870 -1.19 32.17 1.20
C VAL A 870 -2.45 33.02 1.16
N HIS A 871 -3.15 33.05 0.02
CA HIS A 871 -4.27 33.98 -0.19
C HIS A 871 -5.61 33.41 0.25
N SER A 872 -5.87 32.14 -0.02
CA SER A 872 -7.17 31.52 0.24
C SER A 872 -7.01 30.02 0.52
N LEU A 873 -8.00 29.46 1.22
CA LEU A 873 -8.10 28.01 1.50
C LEU A 873 -8.91 27.29 0.42
N PHE A 874 -9.89 27.98 -0.16
CA PHE A 874 -10.69 27.48 -1.26
C PHE A 874 -10.42 28.28 -2.53
N ALA A 875 -10.73 27.66 -3.67
CA ALA A 875 -10.57 28.29 -4.98
C ALA A 875 -11.40 29.58 -5.06
N VAL A 876 -10.76 30.67 -5.49
CA VAL A 876 -11.43 31.96 -5.71
C VAL A 876 -11.82 32.06 -7.18
N PRO A 877 -13.11 32.26 -7.50
CA PRO A 877 -13.57 32.21 -8.88
C PRO A 877 -13.33 33.55 -9.62
N GLN A 878 -12.98 33.53 -10.91
CA GLN A 878 -12.76 34.74 -11.73
C GLN A 878 -14.07 35.39 -12.22
N TRP A 879 -14.54 36.47 -11.57
CA TRP A 879 -15.88 37.07 -11.73
C TRP A 879 -16.17 37.74 -13.06
#